data_AF-A0A7J5C278-F1
#
_entry.id   AF-A0A7J5C278-F1
#
_cell.length_a   1.000
_cell.length_b   1.000
_cell.length_c   1.000
_cell.angle_alpha   90.00
_cell.angle_beta   90.00
_cell.angle_gamma   90.00
#
_symmetry.space_group_name_H-M   'P 1'
#
loop_
_entity.id
_entity.type
_entity.pdbx_description
1 polymer ?
#
loop_
_entity_poly.entity_id
_entity_poly.type
_entity_poly.pdbx_seq_one_letter_code
_entity_poly.pdbx_strand_id
1 'polypeptide(L)'
;MVAPANEIMSESSWPRREPVSPGDVPVCALPPRSSRSSSQEGDPRVPNRSTSVRVGSRVWHPAHAPSSHARPPGGAAVSPEGVVAAPSPRFNLVDEPWISVRLLDGSLETVSLDGVFRRAGQIRELAGDIGLQDFALLRLLLAVAESALRDDTREPVELWQALRAEPGALAAATTDYLTRWRERFELFDPARPFFQVAGLSTGNEQLFPLERLVVDVPNDVDKQFFTTRAGVGLRRLGFGEAARWLVAAQQYDPSGIKTGVLGDARVKGGRGYPIGTAPAAAIGGIALNGENLEHTLLLNLVLGETENGVRVRSDADIPAWELGVSPGPGIRLDEHGNQAVPAGTVSLYTWTSRRMLLQTDGSEVIGCLIANGDPFDPTGRIGMEQMTSWRQTAADLKSKAPPVLRARRHDAERALWRGLPGVTARPHGTELVGSTTRASVAAGVIRWNALLQYEELIEPDELVEVRAYGLKLDANSAIVQDVFEDRISLRSALLSQKNPELIAAAEQAARDTESAVYALGRLAQRIADAAGNRDSEVRGRASAAGFFAVDGPFRQWIVEVGPEADREAIVREWHETARAILLRLARDLVEQSPPAAIIGRATSFGQMSTPIAERRFRYDLDAAFPLSAAASEARARREERARTTPAGAGKARRSGNRTTPEDTEVSS
;
A
#
# COMPACT_ATOMS: atom_id res chain seq x y z
N MET A 1 -22.12 -33.56 59.70
CA MET A 1 -21.02 -34.19 60.46
C MET A 1 -19.70 -33.62 59.94
N VAL A 2 -18.78 -33.27 60.85
CA VAL A 2 -17.31 -33.37 60.72
C VAL A 2 -16.67 -32.90 59.40
N ALA A 3 -16.11 -31.68 59.43
CA ALA A 3 -14.84 -31.34 58.75
C ALA A 3 -13.65 -31.78 59.66
N PRO A 4 -12.37 -31.79 59.25
CA PRO A 4 -11.56 -30.59 58.88
C PRO A 4 -10.48 -30.93 57.79
N ALA A 5 -9.35 -30.23 57.55
CA ALA A 5 -8.71 -29.01 58.08
C ALA A 5 -7.75 -28.38 57.04
N ASN A 6 -7.61 -27.03 57.07
CA ASN A 6 -6.39 -26.19 57.25
C ASN A 6 -5.02 -26.57 56.63
N GLU A 7 -4.05 -25.67 56.40
CA GLU A 7 -3.79 -24.24 56.77
C GLU A 7 -3.01 -23.58 55.58
N ILE A 8 -3.23 -22.31 55.14
CA ILE A 8 -2.83 -21.00 55.72
C ILE A 8 -1.30 -20.87 55.92
N MET A 9 -0.57 -19.81 55.52
CA MET A 9 -0.90 -18.42 55.11
C MET A 9 -0.22 -18.09 53.73
N SER A 10 0.16 -16.88 53.25
CA SER A 10 0.31 -15.49 53.76
C SER A 10 0.13 -14.41 52.66
N GLU A 11 -0.19 -13.18 53.06
CA GLU A 11 -0.31 -11.99 52.19
C GLU A 11 1.03 -11.26 51.91
N SER A 12 1.05 -10.41 50.86
CA SER A 12 1.82 -9.15 50.88
C SER A 12 1.16 -8.12 49.95
N SER A 13 1.19 -6.83 50.31
CA SER A 13 0.34 -5.80 49.71
C SER A 13 1.11 -4.52 49.35
N TRP A 14 0.81 -3.95 48.18
CA TRP A 14 1.22 -2.60 47.77
C TRP A 14 0.06 -1.88 47.05
N PRO A 15 -0.03 -0.53 47.13
CA PRO A 15 -1.32 0.14 47.16
C PRO A 15 -1.84 0.67 45.83
N ARG A 16 -3.17 0.83 45.76
CA ARG A 16 -3.84 1.68 44.76
C ARG A 16 -3.44 3.15 44.97
N ARG A 17 -3.46 3.94 43.89
CA ARG A 17 -3.42 5.41 43.94
C ARG A 17 -4.72 5.97 43.35
N GLU A 18 -5.31 6.93 44.05
CA GLU A 18 -6.43 7.74 43.56
C GLU A 18 -5.90 9.02 42.87
N PRO A 19 -6.72 9.69 42.03
CA PRO A 19 -6.25 10.73 41.10
C PRO A 19 -6.04 12.10 41.76
N VAL A 20 -5.27 12.96 41.07
CA VAL A 20 -5.01 14.35 41.44
C VAL A 20 -5.40 15.26 40.28
N SER A 21 -6.23 16.27 40.55
CA SER A 21 -6.66 17.31 39.60
C SER A 21 -5.63 18.44 39.45
N PRO A 22 -5.65 19.22 38.35
CA PRO A 22 -4.44 19.91 37.84
C PRO A 22 -4.10 21.24 38.52
N GLY A 23 -2.84 21.66 38.36
CA GLY A 23 -2.31 22.97 38.72
C GLY A 23 -1.16 23.40 37.79
N ASP A 24 -1.03 24.70 37.55
CA ASP A 24 -0.30 25.29 36.41
C ASP A 24 1.24 25.22 36.47
N VAL A 25 1.87 24.89 35.34
CA VAL A 25 3.21 25.37 34.91
C VAL A 25 3.34 25.26 33.36
N PRO A 26 4.23 26.01 32.69
CA PRO A 26 3.78 26.84 31.55
C PRO A 26 4.19 26.38 30.14
N VAL A 27 3.56 27.02 29.15
CA VAL A 27 3.83 26.87 27.72
C VAL A 27 5.20 27.44 27.33
N CYS A 28 6.08 26.60 26.78
CA CYS A 28 7.31 27.04 26.10
C CYS A 28 7.04 27.33 24.62
N ALA A 29 7.11 28.62 24.23
CA ALA A 29 6.95 29.04 22.85
C ALA A 29 8.15 28.63 21.96
N LEU A 30 7.87 28.17 20.73
CA LEU A 30 8.91 27.90 19.72
C LEU A 30 9.29 29.20 18.98
N PRO A 31 10.58 29.54 18.85
CA PRO A 31 11.02 30.77 18.19
C PRO A 31 10.97 30.67 16.65
N PRO A 32 10.70 31.78 15.94
CA PRO A 32 10.70 31.80 14.48
C PRO A 32 12.12 31.64 13.91
N ARG A 33 12.27 30.82 12.87
CA ARG A 33 13.55 30.67 12.17
C ARG A 33 13.84 31.88 11.27
N SER A 34 14.87 32.63 11.63
CA SER A 34 15.41 33.72 10.80
C SER A 34 16.27 33.19 9.65
N SER A 35 16.39 33.99 8.60
CA SER A 35 17.22 33.70 7.43
C SER A 35 18.67 34.15 7.63
N ARG A 36 19.64 33.38 7.11
CA ARG A 36 20.92 33.93 6.62
C ARG A 36 21.65 33.00 5.65
N SER A 37 22.27 33.67 4.68
CA SER A 37 23.28 33.24 3.70
C SER A 37 24.25 32.13 4.13
N SER A 38 24.52 31.19 3.22
CA SER A 38 25.77 30.42 3.16
C SER A 38 26.74 31.03 2.15
N SER A 39 28.04 31.04 2.49
CA SER A 39 29.13 31.52 1.66
C SER A 39 29.81 30.37 0.88
N GLN A 40 30.71 30.74 -0.04
CA GLN A 40 31.40 29.85 -0.99
C GLN A 40 32.40 28.87 -0.35
N GLU A 41 32.50 27.67 -0.94
CA GLU A 41 33.71 27.02 -1.49
C GLU A 41 33.19 25.98 -2.53
N GLY A 42 33.75 25.81 -3.74
CA GLY A 42 35.00 25.10 -4.05
C GLY A 42 34.70 23.59 -4.22
N ASP A 43 34.87 22.89 -5.35
CA ASP A 43 35.73 23.11 -6.53
C ASP A 43 35.10 22.57 -7.87
N PRO A 44 35.77 21.88 -8.83
CA PRO A 44 35.98 22.43 -10.18
C PRO A 44 35.05 21.92 -11.30
N ARG A 45 35.11 22.60 -12.46
CA ARG A 45 34.43 22.21 -13.72
C ARG A 45 35.30 21.31 -14.60
N VAL A 46 34.68 20.34 -15.27
CA VAL A 46 35.20 19.75 -16.53
C VAL A 46 34.08 19.81 -17.59
N PRO A 47 34.32 20.33 -18.81
CA PRO A 47 33.28 20.51 -19.81
C PRO A 47 33.12 19.28 -20.71
N ASN A 48 31.88 18.84 -20.95
CA ASN A 48 31.61 17.82 -21.97
C ASN A 48 31.12 18.49 -23.28
N ARG A 49 31.96 18.47 -24.32
CA ARG A 49 31.54 18.81 -25.69
C ARG A 49 31.02 17.55 -26.37
N SER A 50 29.78 17.58 -26.85
CA SER A 50 29.33 16.67 -27.90
C SER A 50 28.82 17.46 -29.10
N THR A 51 29.25 17.06 -30.29
CA THR A 51 28.94 17.74 -31.55
C THR A 51 28.18 16.75 -32.43
N SER A 52 26.92 17.03 -32.77
CA SER A 52 26.14 16.22 -33.71
C SER A 52 25.67 17.07 -34.90
N VAL A 53 25.96 16.52 -36.08
CA VAL A 53 25.83 17.12 -37.42
C VAL A 53 24.40 17.58 -37.73
N ARG A 54 24.24 18.77 -38.31
CA ARG A 54 23.01 19.15 -39.03
C ARG A 54 22.96 18.43 -40.38
N VAL A 55 21.87 17.72 -40.66
CA VAL A 55 21.49 17.35 -42.03
C VAL A 55 20.37 18.31 -42.46
N GLY A 56 20.54 18.98 -43.60
CA GLY A 56 19.59 19.98 -44.10
C GLY A 56 18.72 19.45 -45.23
N SER A 57 17.44 19.80 -45.21
CA SER A 57 16.54 19.79 -46.37
C SER A 57 15.95 21.19 -46.57
N ARG A 58 15.49 21.51 -47.79
CA ARG A 58 15.31 22.90 -48.24
C ARG A 58 13.88 23.41 -48.04
N VAL A 59 13.77 24.63 -47.51
CA VAL A 59 12.53 25.43 -47.54
C VAL A 59 12.27 25.90 -48.98
N TRP A 60 11.00 25.90 -49.38
CA TRP A 60 10.51 26.59 -50.58
C TRP A 60 9.54 27.70 -50.18
N HIS A 61 9.69 28.88 -50.77
CA HIS A 61 8.76 30.01 -50.64
C HIS A 61 8.30 30.46 -52.03
N PRO A 62 7.01 30.76 -52.19
CA PRO A 62 6.53 31.87 -53.02
C PRO A 62 6.25 33.10 -52.14
N ALA A 63 6.09 34.28 -52.74
CA ALA A 63 5.98 35.56 -52.04
C ALA A 63 4.79 36.42 -52.53
N HIS A 64 4.39 37.39 -51.69
CA HIS A 64 3.77 38.71 -51.97
C HIS A 64 2.68 38.86 -53.06
N ALA A 65 1.61 39.66 -52.95
CA ALA A 65 1.03 40.57 -51.94
C ALA A 65 -0.37 41.01 -52.52
N PRO A 66 -1.09 42.08 -52.10
CA PRO A 66 -0.97 43.00 -50.97
C PRO A 66 -2.29 43.13 -50.14
N SER A 67 -2.44 44.21 -49.38
CA SER A 67 -3.54 44.49 -48.44
C SER A 67 -4.70 45.31 -49.04
N SER A 68 -5.87 45.25 -48.39
CA SER A 68 -6.94 46.25 -48.49
C SER A 68 -7.61 46.49 -47.13
N HIS A 69 -7.85 47.75 -46.78
CA HIS A 69 -8.59 48.11 -45.56
C HIS A 69 -10.09 48.19 -45.83
N ALA A 70 -10.91 47.63 -44.93
CA ALA A 70 -12.31 47.98 -44.80
C ALA A 70 -12.77 47.91 -43.34
N ARG A 71 -13.45 48.96 -42.87
CA ARG A 71 -14.21 49.00 -41.61
C ARG A 71 -15.65 49.37 -41.97
N PRO A 72 -16.63 48.56 -41.55
CA PRO A 72 -17.92 49.11 -41.13
C PRO A 72 -18.31 48.54 -39.74
N PRO A 73 -19.49 48.84 -39.20
CA PRO A 73 -19.66 49.93 -38.26
C PRO A 73 -19.91 49.45 -36.81
N GLY A 74 -19.96 50.39 -35.86
CA GLY A 74 -20.28 50.08 -34.46
C GLY A 74 -21.73 49.61 -34.28
N GLY A 75 -21.92 48.57 -33.47
CA GLY A 75 -23.21 48.08 -32.97
C GLY A 75 -23.19 47.96 -31.45
N ALA A 76 -24.36 47.99 -30.81
CA ALA A 76 -24.53 48.14 -29.37
C ALA A 76 -23.73 47.16 -28.50
N ALA A 77 -23.32 47.62 -27.32
CA ALA A 77 -22.93 46.73 -26.23
C ALA A 77 -24.15 45.92 -25.77
N VAL A 78 -24.05 44.59 -25.85
CA VAL A 78 -25.09 43.68 -25.36
C VAL A 78 -24.80 43.37 -23.89
N SER A 79 -25.69 43.80 -23.00
CA SER A 79 -25.66 43.40 -21.59
C SER A 79 -25.84 41.88 -21.46
N PRO A 80 -25.10 41.19 -20.58
CA PRO A 80 -25.24 39.76 -20.36
C PRO A 80 -26.46 39.43 -19.49
N GLU A 81 -27.67 39.73 -19.99
CA GLU A 81 -28.91 39.26 -19.39
C GLU A 81 -29.22 37.83 -19.87
N GLY A 82 -29.61 36.96 -18.94
CA GLY A 82 -30.44 35.80 -19.28
C GLY A 82 -29.72 34.52 -19.77
N VAL A 83 -28.46 34.27 -19.40
CA VAL A 83 -28.02 32.85 -19.32
C VAL A 83 -28.74 32.22 -18.12
N VAL A 84 -29.94 31.70 -18.36
CA VAL A 84 -30.64 30.85 -17.39
C VAL A 84 -29.77 29.60 -17.21
N ALA A 85 -29.11 29.49 -16.06
CA ALA A 85 -28.34 28.31 -15.73
C ALA A 85 -29.26 27.08 -15.85
N ALA A 86 -28.82 26.07 -16.60
CA ALA A 86 -29.52 24.80 -16.66
C ALA A 86 -29.68 24.27 -15.23
N PRO A 87 -30.86 23.75 -14.85
CA PRO A 87 -31.07 23.26 -13.49
C PRO A 87 -30.05 22.15 -13.19
N SER A 88 -29.40 22.21 -12.02
CA SER A 88 -28.41 21.21 -11.62
C SER A 88 -28.97 19.80 -11.81
N PRO A 89 -28.27 18.91 -12.54
CA PRO A 89 -28.75 17.54 -12.72
C PRO A 89 -28.84 16.86 -11.36
N ARG A 90 -29.91 16.09 -11.13
CA ARG A 90 -30.07 15.32 -9.89
C ARG A 90 -29.42 13.96 -10.06
N PHE A 91 -28.59 13.59 -9.09
CA PHE A 91 -27.97 12.28 -8.99
C PHE A 91 -27.60 12.03 -7.52
N ASN A 92 -28.49 11.36 -6.79
CA ASN A 92 -28.29 11.08 -5.37
C ASN A 92 -27.66 9.71 -5.17
N LEU A 93 -26.52 9.66 -4.50
CA LEU A 93 -25.72 8.45 -4.36
C LEU A 93 -26.39 7.38 -3.49
N VAL A 94 -27.41 7.73 -2.69
CA VAL A 94 -28.21 6.77 -1.89
C VAL A 94 -29.11 5.91 -2.79
N ASP A 95 -29.76 6.52 -3.78
CA ASP A 95 -30.84 5.89 -4.57
C ASP A 95 -30.38 5.48 -5.98
N GLU A 96 -29.52 6.28 -6.62
CA GLU A 96 -29.09 6.07 -8.01
C GLU A 96 -27.98 5.01 -8.11
N PRO A 97 -27.93 4.19 -9.18
CA PRO A 97 -26.90 3.16 -9.33
C PRO A 97 -25.54 3.76 -9.74
N TRP A 98 -24.50 3.57 -8.92
CA TRP A 98 -23.16 4.10 -9.19
C TRP A 98 -21.98 3.22 -8.73
N ILE A 99 -22.19 2.38 -7.72
CA ILE A 99 -21.18 1.45 -7.19
C ILE A 99 -21.16 0.21 -8.09
N SER A 100 -20.08 0.02 -8.84
CA SER A 100 -19.87 -1.18 -9.66
C SER A 100 -19.56 -2.38 -8.76
N VAL A 101 -20.28 -3.48 -8.96
CA VAL A 101 -20.17 -4.70 -8.15
C VAL A 101 -20.19 -5.95 -9.02
N ARG A 102 -19.55 -7.02 -8.53
CA ARG A 102 -19.69 -8.37 -9.07
C ARG A 102 -20.66 -9.18 -8.20
N LEU A 103 -21.69 -9.79 -8.78
CA LEU A 103 -22.57 -10.71 -8.04
C LEU A 103 -21.94 -12.08 -7.85
N LEU A 104 -22.50 -12.91 -6.96
CA LEU A 104 -22.04 -14.29 -6.73
C LEU A 104 -22.15 -15.21 -7.96
N ASP A 105 -22.98 -14.89 -8.95
CA ASP A 105 -23.04 -15.59 -10.24
C ASP A 105 -21.97 -15.14 -11.25
N GLY A 106 -21.13 -14.16 -10.87
CA GLY A 106 -20.05 -13.60 -11.68
C GLY A 106 -20.45 -12.40 -12.55
N SER A 107 -21.75 -12.09 -12.66
CA SER A 107 -22.25 -10.93 -13.41
C SER A 107 -21.78 -9.58 -12.82
N LEU A 108 -21.84 -8.52 -13.62
CA LEU A 108 -21.48 -7.16 -13.23
C LEU A 108 -22.71 -6.26 -13.27
N GLU A 109 -22.94 -5.53 -12.18
CA GLU A 109 -24.04 -4.56 -12.05
C GLU A 109 -23.53 -3.25 -11.44
N THR A 110 -24.32 -2.18 -11.57
CA THR A 110 -24.18 -0.97 -10.75
C THR A 110 -25.34 -0.87 -9.76
N VAL A 111 -25.02 -0.63 -8.49
CA VAL A 111 -25.99 -0.49 -7.39
C VAL A 111 -25.81 0.86 -6.69
N SER A 112 -26.84 1.29 -5.95
CA SER A 112 -26.79 2.52 -5.15
C SER A 112 -26.11 2.29 -3.79
N LEU A 113 -25.82 3.36 -3.04
CA LEU A 113 -25.19 3.26 -1.72
C LEU A 113 -26.10 2.60 -0.67
N ASP A 114 -27.42 2.67 -0.81
CA ASP A 114 -28.36 1.88 0.01
C ASP A 114 -28.53 0.45 -0.56
N GLY A 115 -28.60 0.32 -1.88
CA GLY A 115 -28.72 -0.96 -2.57
C GLY A 115 -27.54 -1.92 -2.36
N VAL A 116 -26.32 -1.39 -2.16
CA VAL A 116 -25.12 -2.20 -1.92
C VAL A 116 -25.15 -2.90 -0.56
N PHE A 117 -25.66 -2.23 0.50
CA PHE A 117 -25.85 -2.87 1.81
C PHE A 117 -27.01 -3.87 1.77
N ARG A 118 -28.16 -3.46 1.22
CA ARG A 118 -29.35 -4.34 1.11
C ARG A 118 -29.15 -5.58 0.22
N ARG A 119 -28.09 -5.62 -0.60
CA ARG A 119 -27.71 -6.78 -1.43
C ARG A 119 -26.32 -7.33 -1.08
N ALA A 120 -25.71 -6.95 0.04
CA ALA A 120 -24.33 -7.29 0.36
C ALA A 120 -24.07 -8.82 0.38
N GLY A 121 -25.03 -9.62 0.86
CA GLY A 121 -24.96 -11.08 0.81
C GLY A 121 -25.05 -11.72 -0.59
N GLN A 122 -25.46 -10.96 -1.62
CA GLN A 122 -25.57 -11.39 -3.03
C GLN A 122 -24.34 -10.99 -3.87
N ILE A 123 -23.53 -10.07 -3.35
CA ILE A 123 -22.38 -9.47 -4.04
C ILE A 123 -21.11 -10.24 -3.67
N ARG A 124 -20.30 -10.66 -4.64
CA ARG A 124 -19.01 -11.31 -4.41
C ARG A 124 -17.96 -10.30 -3.96
N GLU A 125 -17.82 -9.21 -4.70
CA GLU A 125 -16.78 -8.19 -4.53
C GLU A 125 -17.22 -6.85 -5.14
N LEU A 126 -16.59 -5.76 -4.71
CA LEU A 126 -16.61 -4.50 -5.46
C LEU A 126 -15.86 -4.70 -6.79
N ALA A 127 -16.28 -3.98 -7.84
CA ALA A 127 -15.75 -4.13 -9.19
C ALA A 127 -15.65 -2.78 -9.92
N GLY A 128 -14.99 -1.81 -9.28
CA GLY A 128 -14.66 -0.51 -9.84
C GLY A 128 -13.70 -0.58 -11.02
N ASP A 129 -13.34 0.59 -11.55
CA ASP A 129 -12.50 0.69 -12.76
C ASP A 129 -11.05 0.23 -12.56
N ILE A 130 -10.55 0.32 -11.32
CA ILE A 130 -9.29 -0.24 -10.80
C ILE A 130 -9.45 -0.52 -9.29
N GLY A 131 -8.68 -1.45 -8.70
CA GLY A 131 -8.78 -1.78 -7.27
C GLY A 131 -8.56 -0.63 -6.29
N LEU A 132 -7.95 0.49 -6.72
CA LEU A 132 -7.88 1.71 -5.91
C LEU A 132 -9.26 2.37 -5.70
N GLN A 133 -10.19 2.23 -6.65
CA GLN A 133 -11.59 2.59 -6.42
C GLN A 133 -12.20 1.65 -5.38
N ASP A 134 -12.00 0.33 -5.50
CA ASP A 134 -12.60 -0.65 -4.59
C ASP A 134 -12.15 -0.45 -3.14
N PHE A 135 -10.87 -0.16 -2.90
CA PHE A 135 -10.38 0.16 -1.55
C PHE A 135 -10.93 1.50 -1.02
N ALA A 136 -11.05 2.53 -1.86
CA ALA A 136 -11.62 3.82 -1.47
C ALA A 136 -13.14 3.73 -1.20
N LEU A 137 -13.86 2.92 -1.99
CA LEU A 137 -15.28 2.61 -1.82
C LEU A 137 -15.51 1.76 -0.57
N LEU A 138 -14.70 0.73 -0.32
CA LEU A 138 -14.78 -0.07 0.92
C LEU A 138 -14.61 0.82 2.17
N ARG A 139 -13.67 1.78 2.15
CA ARG A 139 -13.50 2.77 3.22
C ARG A 139 -14.71 3.69 3.38
N LEU A 140 -15.34 4.10 2.27
CA LEU A 140 -16.61 4.85 2.31
C LEU A 140 -17.75 4.02 2.94
N LEU A 141 -17.89 2.75 2.54
CA LEU A 141 -18.92 1.86 3.09
C LEU A 141 -18.69 1.60 4.59
N LEU A 142 -17.44 1.39 5.01
CA LEU A 142 -17.11 1.24 6.43
C LEU A 142 -17.35 2.53 7.23
N ALA A 143 -17.10 3.71 6.65
CA ALA A 143 -17.44 4.97 7.31
C ALA A 143 -18.95 5.18 7.47
N VAL A 144 -19.77 4.71 6.51
CA VAL A 144 -21.24 4.68 6.65
C VAL A 144 -21.66 3.67 7.73
N ALA A 145 -21.11 2.45 7.70
CA ALA A 145 -21.40 1.39 8.67
C ALA A 145 -21.03 1.80 10.12
N GLU A 146 -19.82 2.28 10.36
CA GLU A 146 -19.38 2.73 11.68
C GLU A 146 -20.17 3.95 12.18
N SER A 147 -20.69 4.80 11.28
CA SER A 147 -21.54 5.94 11.65
C SER A 147 -22.99 5.54 11.94
N ALA A 148 -23.52 4.54 11.23
CA ALA A 148 -24.83 3.95 11.51
C ALA A 148 -24.86 3.21 12.85
N LEU A 149 -23.72 2.62 13.24
CA LEU A 149 -23.51 1.87 14.48
C LEU A 149 -22.91 2.73 15.61
N ARG A 150 -22.95 4.06 15.50
CA ARG A 150 -22.36 4.99 16.49
C ARG A 150 -23.13 5.00 17.81
N ASP A 151 -24.45 5.03 17.72
CA ASP A 151 -25.35 5.12 18.88
C ASP A 151 -25.59 3.75 19.56
N ASP A 152 -24.91 2.68 19.10
CA ASP A 152 -25.01 1.33 19.67
C ASP A 152 -24.05 1.15 20.85
N THR A 153 -24.64 0.86 22.02
CA THR A 153 -23.95 0.79 23.31
C THR A 153 -23.42 -0.59 23.69
N ARG A 154 -23.51 -1.59 22.80
CA ARG A 154 -22.91 -2.93 23.05
C ARG A 154 -21.39 -2.88 23.01
N GLU A 155 -20.75 -3.79 23.75
CA GLU A 155 -19.28 -3.90 23.67
C GLU A 155 -18.88 -4.31 22.24
N PRO A 156 -17.71 -3.86 21.71
CA PRO A 156 -17.39 -4.00 20.29
C PRO A 156 -17.43 -5.43 19.74
N VAL A 157 -17.10 -6.42 20.57
CA VAL A 157 -17.14 -7.85 20.22
C VAL A 157 -18.57 -8.38 20.21
N GLU A 158 -19.40 -8.01 21.19
CA GLU A 158 -20.83 -8.37 21.25
C GLU A 158 -21.62 -7.75 20.08
N LEU A 159 -21.30 -6.50 19.73
CA LEU A 159 -21.88 -5.81 18.58
C LEU A 159 -21.52 -6.54 17.27
N TRP A 160 -20.26 -6.93 17.10
CA TRP A 160 -19.84 -7.71 15.93
C TRP A 160 -20.53 -9.07 15.87
N GLN A 161 -20.58 -9.79 17.00
CA GLN A 161 -21.23 -11.10 17.10
C GLN A 161 -22.71 -11.02 16.69
N ALA A 162 -23.44 -10.01 17.18
CA ALA A 162 -24.84 -9.83 16.83
C ALA A 162 -25.04 -9.49 15.34
N LEU A 163 -24.18 -8.65 14.76
CA LEU A 163 -24.21 -8.33 13.33
C LEU A 163 -23.85 -9.53 12.43
N ARG A 164 -23.02 -10.46 12.91
CA ARG A 164 -22.71 -11.73 12.22
C ARG A 164 -23.83 -12.77 12.39
N ALA A 165 -24.58 -12.73 13.50
CA ALA A 165 -25.66 -13.66 13.81
C ALA A 165 -27.00 -13.33 13.12
N GLU A 166 -27.24 -12.07 12.76
CA GLU A 166 -28.47 -11.60 12.11
C GLU A 166 -28.18 -11.00 10.71
N PRO A 167 -28.23 -11.82 9.63
CA PRO A 167 -28.02 -11.36 8.27
C PRO A 167 -28.97 -10.22 7.89
N GLY A 168 -28.41 -9.14 7.34
CA GLY A 168 -29.15 -7.91 7.03
C GLY A 168 -29.27 -6.91 8.18
N ALA A 169 -28.87 -7.22 9.43
CA ALA A 169 -28.90 -6.25 10.52
C ALA A 169 -28.03 -5.02 10.25
N LEU A 170 -26.84 -5.22 9.65
CA LEU A 170 -25.99 -4.13 9.18
C LEU A 170 -26.69 -3.28 8.11
N ALA A 171 -27.42 -3.93 7.19
CA ALA A 171 -28.13 -3.24 6.12
C ALA A 171 -29.29 -2.37 6.66
N ALA A 172 -30.05 -2.87 7.65
CA ALA A 172 -31.11 -2.12 8.31
C ALA A 172 -30.57 -0.83 8.97
N ALA A 173 -29.52 -0.96 9.80
CA ALA A 173 -28.89 0.19 10.45
C ALA A 173 -28.37 1.22 9.43
N THR A 174 -27.72 0.77 8.35
CA THR A 174 -27.24 1.68 7.30
C THR A 174 -28.36 2.31 6.47
N THR A 175 -29.48 1.62 6.25
CA THR A 175 -30.65 2.16 5.51
C THR A 175 -31.26 3.35 6.27
N ASP A 176 -31.47 3.21 7.59
CA ASP A 176 -32.00 4.29 8.44
C ASP A 176 -31.04 5.48 8.50
N TYR A 177 -29.74 5.22 8.67
CA TYR A 177 -28.71 6.25 8.67
C TYR A 177 -28.61 7.01 7.33
N LEU A 178 -28.62 6.29 6.20
CA LEU A 178 -28.58 6.89 4.87
C LEU A 178 -29.88 7.67 4.57
N THR A 179 -31.02 7.21 5.07
CA THR A 179 -32.30 7.94 4.99
C THR A 179 -32.22 9.27 5.72
N ARG A 180 -31.66 9.30 6.94
CA ARG A 180 -31.41 10.53 7.73
C ARG A 180 -30.46 11.51 7.04
N TRP A 181 -29.44 11.02 6.33
CA TRP A 181 -28.38 11.85 5.72
C TRP A 181 -28.49 12.04 4.20
N ARG A 182 -29.54 11.53 3.55
CA ARG A 182 -29.74 11.48 2.09
C ARG A 182 -29.50 12.81 1.36
N GLU A 183 -29.85 13.93 1.99
CA GLU A 183 -29.62 15.28 1.44
C GLU A 183 -28.13 15.67 1.28
N ARG A 184 -27.19 14.98 1.94
CA ARG A 184 -25.74 15.23 1.83
C ARG A 184 -25.05 14.34 0.79
N PHE A 185 -25.78 13.39 0.20
CA PHE A 185 -25.30 12.44 -0.82
C PHE A 185 -25.71 12.83 -2.25
N GLU A 186 -26.25 14.03 -2.43
CA GLU A 186 -26.56 14.59 -3.75
C GLU A 186 -25.27 15.07 -4.45
N LEU A 187 -24.95 14.50 -5.62
CA LEU A 187 -23.67 14.73 -6.29
C LEU A 187 -23.50 16.17 -6.81
N PHE A 188 -24.61 16.86 -7.11
CA PHE A 188 -24.62 18.21 -7.69
C PHE A 188 -25.53 19.19 -6.91
N ASP A 189 -25.69 19.00 -5.59
CA ASP A 189 -26.39 19.98 -4.74
C ASP A 189 -25.73 21.38 -4.88
N PRO A 190 -26.50 22.46 -5.04
CA PRO A 190 -25.95 23.79 -5.33
C PRO A 190 -25.17 24.42 -4.16
N ALA A 191 -25.25 23.87 -2.94
CA ALA A 191 -24.60 24.40 -1.74
C ALA A 191 -23.73 23.38 -0.98
N ARG A 192 -24.08 22.10 -1.03
CA ARG A 192 -23.48 21.00 -0.26
C ARG A 192 -23.19 19.74 -1.11
N PRO A 193 -22.62 19.86 -2.34
CA PRO A 193 -22.45 18.73 -3.24
C PRO A 193 -21.51 17.68 -2.62
N PHE A 194 -21.87 16.40 -2.74
CA PHE A 194 -21.13 15.31 -2.09
C PHE A 194 -19.62 15.36 -2.45
N PHE A 195 -18.77 15.29 -1.42
CA PHE A 195 -17.29 15.32 -1.48
C PHE A 195 -16.66 16.49 -2.27
N GLN A 196 -17.41 17.57 -2.51
CA GLN A 196 -17.04 18.72 -3.32
C GLN A 196 -17.17 20.05 -2.55
N VAL A 197 -16.78 21.15 -3.19
CA VAL A 197 -16.96 22.52 -2.70
C VAL A 197 -17.82 23.30 -3.70
N ALA A 198 -19.01 23.73 -3.27
CA ALA A 198 -19.89 24.56 -4.09
C ALA A 198 -19.20 25.90 -4.45
N GLY A 199 -19.36 26.35 -5.70
CA GLY A 199 -18.80 27.62 -6.19
C GLY A 199 -17.27 27.68 -6.27
N LEU A 200 -16.57 26.55 -6.13
CA LEU A 200 -15.11 26.48 -6.24
C LEU A 200 -14.65 26.97 -7.63
N SER A 201 -13.82 28.01 -7.66
CA SER A 201 -13.45 28.71 -8.89
C SER A 201 -11.97 29.10 -8.93
N THR A 202 -11.51 29.49 -10.12
CA THR A 202 -10.17 30.02 -10.37
C THR A 202 -10.30 31.43 -10.98
N GLY A 203 -9.26 32.25 -10.89
CA GLY A 203 -9.29 33.63 -11.42
C GLY A 203 -9.53 33.78 -12.93
N ASN A 204 -9.54 32.67 -13.68
CA ASN A 204 -9.76 32.62 -15.13
C ASN A 204 -10.92 31.68 -15.53
N GLU A 205 -11.71 31.17 -14.57
CA GLU A 205 -12.85 30.24 -14.78
C GLU A 205 -12.56 29.04 -15.70
N GLN A 206 -11.32 28.54 -15.69
CA GLN A 206 -10.88 27.49 -16.61
C GLN A 206 -11.58 26.15 -16.36
N LEU A 207 -12.17 25.58 -17.43
CA LEU A 207 -12.58 24.17 -17.45
C LEU A 207 -11.34 23.28 -17.52
N PHE A 208 -11.29 22.28 -16.63
CA PHE A 208 -10.14 21.38 -16.52
C PHE A 208 -10.51 19.94 -16.95
N PRO A 209 -9.80 19.34 -17.92
CA PRO A 209 -10.04 17.97 -18.39
C PRO A 209 -9.94 16.86 -17.32
N LEU A 210 -10.54 15.70 -17.63
CA LEU A 210 -10.84 14.62 -16.68
C LEU A 210 -9.67 13.66 -16.41
N GLU A 211 -8.57 13.71 -17.19
CA GLU A 211 -7.31 13.03 -16.85
C GLU A 211 -6.69 13.49 -15.52
N ARG A 212 -7.22 14.57 -14.91
CA ARG A 212 -6.88 15.00 -13.56
C ARG A 212 -7.56 14.18 -12.46
N LEU A 213 -8.72 13.59 -12.76
CA LEU A 213 -9.58 12.86 -11.83
C LEU A 213 -9.36 11.34 -11.90
N VAL A 214 -8.97 10.85 -13.09
CA VAL A 214 -8.67 9.43 -13.37
C VAL A 214 -7.20 9.14 -12.99
N VAL A 215 -6.99 8.51 -11.82
CA VAL A 215 -5.67 8.42 -11.15
C VAL A 215 -4.62 7.64 -11.94
N ASP A 216 -5.02 6.68 -12.77
CA ASP A 216 -4.16 5.84 -13.62
C ASP A 216 -3.84 6.48 -15.00
N VAL A 217 -4.41 7.64 -15.33
CA VAL A 217 -4.16 8.33 -16.60
C VAL A 217 -3.20 9.53 -16.41
N PRO A 218 -2.08 9.58 -17.16
CA PRO A 218 -1.20 10.75 -17.15
C PRO A 218 -1.90 12.05 -17.60
N ASN A 219 -1.76 13.10 -16.77
CA ASN A 219 -2.18 14.49 -17.03
C ASN A 219 -1.54 15.15 -18.27
N ASP A 220 -0.60 14.47 -18.91
CA ASP A 220 0.19 14.95 -20.03
C ASP A 220 -0.04 13.98 -21.19
N VAL A 221 -0.73 14.44 -22.24
CA VAL A 221 -1.17 13.61 -23.37
C VAL A 221 0.02 12.98 -24.09
N ASP A 222 1.16 13.68 -24.18
CA ASP A 222 2.40 13.15 -24.76
C ASP A 222 3.06 12.06 -23.89
N LYS A 223 2.47 11.75 -22.73
CA LYS A 223 2.87 10.67 -21.82
C LYS A 223 1.80 9.58 -21.62
N GLN A 224 0.66 9.65 -22.30
CA GLN A 224 -0.41 8.63 -22.25
C GLN A 224 -0.04 7.40 -23.09
N PHE A 225 1.01 6.69 -22.67
CA PHE A 225 1.46 5.45 -23.31
C PHE A 225 0.69 4.25 -22.74
N PHE A 226 0.04 3.47 -23.62
CA PHE A 226 -0.70 2.25 -23.26
C PHE A 226 -1.77 2.44 -22.18
N THR A 227 -2.37 3.63 -22.07
CA THR A 227 -3.49 3.86 -21.16
C THR A 227 -4.70 3.00 -21.55
N THR A 228 -5.35 2.43 -20.54
CA THR A 228 -6.63 1.69 -20.67
C THR A 228 -7.78 2.58 -21.15
N ARG A 229 -7.63 3.89 -20.98
CA ARG A 229 -8.62 4.93 -21.25
C ARG A 229 -8.03 6.00 -22.19
N ALA A 230 -8.77 6.32 -23.26
CA ALA A 230 -8.39 7.36 -24.23
C ALA A 230 -9.63 7.88 -24.99
N GLY A 231 -9.50 9.04 -25.64
CA GLY A 231 -10.51 9.55 -26.58
C GLY A 231 -11.83 9.95 -25.91
N VAL A 232 -12.95 9.35 -26.32
CA VAL A 232 -14.29 9.73 -25.82
C VAL A 232 -14.44 9.46 -24.32
N GLY A 233 -14.08 8.27 -23.85
CA GLY A 233 -14.19 7.86 -22.43
C GLY A 233 -13.19 8.50 -21.46
N LEU A 234 -12.50 9.56 -21.92
CA LEU A 234 -11.67 10.45 -21.10
C LEU A 234 -12.13 11.92 -21.22
N ARG A 235 -13.06 12.23 -22.14
CA ARG A 235 -13.62 13.59 -22.33
C ARG A 235 -14.98 13.79 -21.68
N ARG A 236 -15.73 12.72 -21.45
CA ARG A 236 -16.98 12.72 -20.70
C ARG A 236 -17.05 11.45 -19.84
N LEU A 237 -17.64 11.55 -18.65
CA LEU A 237 -17.87 10.44 -17.72
C LEU A 237 -19.33 10.45 -17.26
N GLY A 238 -19.94 9.27 -17.11
CA GLY A 238 -21.26 9.15 -16.49
C GLY A 238 -21.24 9.56 -15.01
N PHE A 239 -22.33 10.10 -14.47
CA PHE A 239 -22.37 10.64 -13.10
C PHE A 239 -21.90 9.64 -12.04
N GLY A 240 -22.33 8.37 -12.13
CA GLY A 240 -21.90 7.32 -11.20
C GLY A 240 -20.41 6.96 -11.29
N GLU A 241 -19.82 7.03 -12.48
CA GLU A 241 -18.37 6.83 -12.68
C GLU A 241 -17.57 8.01 -12.13
N ALA A 242 -18.02 9.24 -12.39
CA ALA A 242 -17.42 10.44 -11.83
C ALA A 242 -17.48 10.44 -10.29
N ALA A 243 -18.55 9.91 -9.70
CA ALA A 243 -18.67 9.72 -8.24
C ALA A 243 -17.65 8.70 -7.70
N ARG A 244 -17.42 7.55 -8.37
CA ARG A 244 -16.36 6.60 -7.96
C ARG A 244 -14.98 7.24 -8.00
N TRP A 245 -14.65 7.97 -9.07
CA TRP A 245 -13.37 8.67 -9.16
C TRP A 245 -13.24 9.83 -8.17
N LEU A 246 -14.32 10.54 -7.84
CA LEU A 246 -14.33 11.58 -6.81
C LEU A 246 -13.98 11.02 -5.43
N VAL A 247 -14.54 9.86 -5.07
CA VAL A 247 -14.19 9.14 -3.83
C VAL A 247 -12.74 8.65 -3.86
N ALA A 248 -12.30 8.07 -4.98
CA ALA A 248 -10.92 7.63 -5.15
C ALA A 248 -9.92 8.80 -5.05
N ALA A 249 -10.19 9.95 -5.67
CA ALA A 249 -9.30 11.11 -5.65
C ALA A 249 -9.14 11.75 -4.26
N GLN A 250 -10.18 11.72 -3.40
CA GLN A 250 -10.06 12.14 -2.00
C GLN A 250 -9.09 11.24 -1.19
N GLN A 251 -8.91 9.98 -1.59
CA GLN A 251 -8.05 9.00 -0.89
C GLN A 251 -6.69 8.76 -1.59
N TYR A 252 -6.58 8.90 -2.91
CA TYR A 252 -5.41 8.47 -3.71
C TYR A 252 -4.68 9.54 -4.55
N ASP A 253 -5.12 10.80 -4.58
CA ASP A 253 -4.44 11.83 -5.39
C ASP A 253 -2.98 12.12 -4.94
N PRO A 254 -2.01 12.24 -5.88
CA PRO A 254 -0.59 12.47 -5.57
C PRO A 254 -0.25 13.93 -5.22
N SER A 255 0.85 14.13 -4.49
CA SER A 255 1.35 15.41 -3.95
C SER A 255 1.92 16.39 -5.01
N GLY A 256 1.42 16.40 -6.24
CA GLY A 256 1.83 17.33 -7.28
C GLY A 256 1.37 18.78 -7.02
N ILE A 257 1.87 19.73 -7.81
CA ILE A 257 1.34 21.11 -7.83
C ILE A 257 -0.11 21.06 -8.34
N LYS A 258 -1.05 21.64 -7.58
CA LYS A 258 -2.48 21.68 -7.90
C LYS A 258 -2.90 23.06 -8.40
N THR A 259 -4.12 23.12 -8.94
CA THR A 259 -4.74 24.37 -9.35
C THR A 259 -4.94 25.29 -8.14
N GLY A 260 -4.59 26.57 -8.27
CA GLY A 260 -4.89 27.57 -7.24
C GLY A 260 -6.31 28.09 -7.38
N VAL A 261 -7.11 27.94 -6.32
CA VAL A 261 -8.51 28.35 -6.24
C VAL A 261 -8.67 29.67 -5.51
N LEU A 262 -9.73 30.41 -5.82
CA LEU A 262 -10.07 31.64 -5.11
C LEU A 262 -10.49 31.31 -3.66
N GLY A 263 -10.11 32.18 -2.72
CA GLY A 263 -10.37 32.00 -1.28
C GLY A 263 -9.37 31.11 -0.51
N ASP A 264 -8.47 30.39 -1.18
CA ASP A 264 -7.38 29.68 -0.48
C ASP A 264 -6.14 30.56 -0.30
N ALA A 265 -5.89 31.01 0.93
CA ALA A 265 -4.75 31.85 1.30
C ALA A 265 -3.36 31.19 1.07
N ARG A 266 -3.30 29.88 0.80
CA ARG A 266 -2.05 29.18 0.45
C ARG A 266 -1.62 29.40 -1.01
N VAL A 267 -2.53 29.86 -1.87
CA VAL A 267 -2.32 29.97 -3.32
C VAL A 267 -1.31 31.06 -3.66
N LYS A 268 -0.33 30.73 -4.51
CA LYS A 268 0.71 31.67 -4.97
C LYS A 268 0.84 31.56 -6.49
N GLY A 269 0.62 32.67 -7.20
CA GLY A 269 0.69 32.69 -8.67
C GLY A 269 -0.29 31.73 -9.37
N GLY A 270 -1.52 31.60 -8.85
CA GLY A 270 -2.53 30.70 -9.41
C GLY A 270 -2.27 29.20 -9.17
N ARG A 271 -1.36 28.84 -8.26
CA ARG A 271 -0.95 27.46 -7.96
C ARG A 271 -1.09 27.12 -6.48
N GLY A 272 -1.62 25.94 -6.20
CA GLY A 272 -1.50 25.27 -4.91
C GLY A 272 -0.22 24.44 -4.87
N TYR A 273 0.68 24.74 -3.94
CA TYR A 273 1.95 24.00 -3.79
C TYR A 273 1.74 22.70 -2.98
N PRO A 274 2.63 21.69 -3.12
CA PRO A 274 2.47 20.38 -2.47
C PRO A 274 2.15 20.45 -0.97
N ILE A 275 1.15 19.68 -0.53
CA ILE A 275 0.75 19.52 0.89
C ILE A 275 0.86 18.06 1.39
N GLY A 276 1.40 17.15 0.58
CA GLY A 276 1.32 15.71 0.79
C GLY A 276 0.32 15.03 -0.15
N THR A 277 0.40 13.70 -0.18
CA THR A 277 -0.56 12.86 -0.91
C THR A 277 -1.92 12.89 -0.22
N ALA A 278 -2.95 12.37 -0.87
CA ALA A 278 -4.14 11.90 -0.18
C ALA A 278 -3.81 10.70 0.77
N PRO A 279 -4.69 10.37 1.74
CA PRO A 279 -4.34 9.43 2.82
C PRO A 279 -3.99 8.00 2.38
N ALA A 280 -4.81 7.38 1.52
CA ALA A 280 -4.56 6.01 1.05
C ALA A 280 -3.35 5.92 0.09
N ALA A 281 -3.05 7.00 -0.64
CA ALA A 281 -1.79 7.12 -1.41
C ALA A 281 -0.52 7.16 -0.53
N ALA A 282 -0.66 7.36 0.79
CA ALA A 282 0.48 7.34 1.69
C ALA A 282 0.84 5.94 2.22
N ILE A 283 -0.07 4.96 2.13
CA ILE A 283 0.01 3.66 2.83
C ILE A 283 0.10 2.45 1.87
N GLY A 284 0.27 1.26 2.42
CA GLY A 284 -0.01 0.00 1.74
C GLY A 284 -1.31 -0.56 2.30
N GLY A 285 -2.40 -0.35 1.57
CA GLY A 285 -3.75 -0.78 1.95
C GLY A 285 -3.84 -2.29 2.07
N ILE A 286 -4.50 -2.77 3.13
CA ILE A 286 -4.79 -4.18 3.40
C ILE A 286 -6.27 -4.26 3.77
N ALA A 287 -7.01 -5.16 3.11
CA ALA A 287 -8.40 -5.48 3.40
C ALA A 287 -8.63 -6.99 3.37
N LEU A 288 -9.70 -7.45 4.02
CA LEU A 288 -10.07 -8.87 4.09
C LEU A 288 -11.38 -9.11 3.34
N ASN A 289 -11.33 -9.91 2.28
CA ASN A 289 -12.52 -10.33 1.52
C ASN A 289 -13.00 -11.69 2.02
N GLY A 290 -14.28 -11.76 2.41
CA GLY A 290 -14.97 -12.98 2.79
C GLY A 290 -15.57 -13.70 1.58
N GLU A 291 -16.64 -14.48 1.81
CA GLU A 291 -17.40 -15.17 0.76
C GLU A 291 -18.23 -14.22 -0.13
N ASN A 292 -18.75 -13.14 0.47
CA ASN A 292 -19.60 -12.12 -0.12
C ASN A 292 -19.27 -10.73 0.48
N LEU A 293 -19.95 -9.68 0.04
CA LEU A 293 -19.68 -8.31 0.49
C LEU A 293 -20.15 -8.05 1.92
N GLU A 294 -21.20 -8.71 2.41
CA GLU A 294 -21.67 -8.57 3.80
C GLU A 294 -20.61 -9.07 4.78
N HIS A 295 -20.12 -10.29 4.55
CA HIS A 295 -19.01 -10.87 5.30
C HIS A 295 -17.73 -10.03 5.12
N THR A 296 -17.42 -9.55 3.91
CA THR A 296 -16.30 -8.63 3.66
C THR A 296 -16.41 -7.33 4.47
N LEU A 297 -17.60 -6.74 4.60
CA LEU A 297 -17.80 -5.56 5.45
C LEU A 297 -17.53 -5.91 6.92
N LEU A 298 -18.10 -7.00 7.44
CA LEU A 298 -17.88 -7.44 8.82
C LEU A 298 -16.40 -7.72 9.14
N LEU A 299 -15.65 -8.36 8.25
CA LEU A 299 -14.21 -8.62 8.45
C LEU A 299 -13.37 -7.32 8.54
N ASN A 300 -13.79 -6.24 7.87
CA ASN A 300 -13.07 -4.96 7.90
C ASN A 300 -13.64 -3.95 8.91
N LEU A 301 -14.77 -4.26 9.56
CA LEU A 301 -15.45 -3.43 10.55
C LEU A 301 -14.79 -3.56 11.93
N VAL A 302 -13.65 -2.88 12.12
CA VAL A 302 -12.82 -2.92 13.33
C VAL A 302 -13.48 -2.11 14.46
N LEU A 303 -14.46 -2.68 15.16
CA LEU A 303 -15.26 -1.93 16.12
C LEU A 303 -14.50 -1.55 17.41
N GLY A 304 -13.56 -2.39 17.86
CA GLY A 304 -12.93 -2.29 19.17
C GLY A 304 -11.41 -2.06 19.16
N GLU A 305 -10.84 -2.02 20.35
CA GLU A 305 -9.40 -1.91 20.55
C GLU A 305 -8.69 -3.26 20.36
N THR A 306 -7.38 -3.21 20.16
CA THR A 306 -6.49 -4.35 20.42
C THR A 306 -5.34 -3.86 21.30
N GLU A 307 -4.83 -4.69 22.19
CA GLU A 307 -4.09 -4.35 23.44
C GLU A 307 -2.97 -3.29 23.37
N ASN A 308 -2.49 -2.93 22.17
CA ASN A 308 -1.41 -1.98 21.95
C ASN A 308 -1.77 -0.91 20.89
N GLY A 309 -3.04 -0.49 20.83
CA GLY A 309 -3.50 0.55 19.93
C GLY A 309 -4.92 1.00 20.25
N VAL A 310 -5.02 2.02 21.12
CA VAL A 310 -6.28 2.61 21.59
C VAL A 310 -7.10 3.09 20.39
N ARG A 311 -8.20 2.39 20.07
CA ARG A 311 -9.21 2.84 19.10
C ARG A 311 -10.26 3.62 19.88
N VAL A 312 -9.93 4.88 20.19
CA VAL A 312 -10.87 5.81 20.82
C VAL A 312 -12.10 5.98 19.91
N ARG A 313 -13.19 5.25 20.19
CA ARG A 313 -14.53 5.65 19.76
C ARG A 313 -14.78 7.02 20.38
N SER A 314 -14.93 8.04 19.53
CA SER A 314 -15.10 9.43 19.92
C SER A 314 -16.29 10.01 19.18
N ASP A 315 -17.13 10.77 19.90
CA ASP A 315 -18.28 11.46 19.32
C ASP A 315 -17.86 12.51 18.26
N ALA A 316 -16.58 12.88 18.22
CA ALA A 316 -15.98 13.74 17.20
C ALA A 316 -15.54 12.98 15.92
N ASP A 317 -15.51 11.64 15.92
CA ASP A 317 -15.18 10.83 14.73
C ASP A 317 -16.39 10.66 13.81
N ILE A 318 -16.82 11.79 13.25
CA ILE A 318 -17.94 11.88 12.31
C ILE A 318 -17.42 12.04 10.86
N PRO A 319 -18.12 11.50 9.86
CA PRO A 319 -17.69 11.58 8.47
C PRO A 319 -17.90 12.99 7.90
N ALA A 320 -17.20 13.29 6.80
CA ALA A 320 -17.20 14.64 6.21
C ALA A 320 -18.59 15.20 5.82
N TRP A 321 -19.60 14.34 5.60
CA TRP A 321 -20.98 14.77 5.33
C TRP A 321 -21.82 15.06 6.58
N GLU A 322 -21.39 14.62 7.78
CA GLU A 322 -22.05 15.00 9.05
C GLU A 322 -21.55 16.34 9.59
N LEU A 323 -20.41 16.84 9.08
CA LEU A 323 -19.92 18.18 9.41
C LEU A 323 -21.00 19.23 9.12
N GLY A 324 -21.34 20.01 10.15
CA GLY A 324 -22.36 21.08 10.10
C GLY A 324 -21.95 22.29 9.25
N VAL A 325 -20.69 22.39 8.86
CA VAL A 325 -20.16 23.37 7.90
C VAL A 325 -19.52 22.61 6.76
N SER A 326 -19.92 22.91 5.52
CA SER A 326 -19.32 22.29 4.33
C SER A 326 -17.92 22.87 4.05
N PRO A 327 -16.96 22.09 3.50
CA PRO A 327 -15.60 22.58 3.33
C PRO A 327 -15.51 23.80 2.40
N GLY A 328 -14.77 24.82 2.84
CA GLY A 328 -14.39 25.96 1.99
C GLY A 328 -13.15 25.67 1.11
N PRO A 329 -12.72 26.64 0.29
CA PRO A 329 -11.53 26.49 -0.56
C PRO A 329 -10.21 26.34 0.21
N GLY A 330 -10.11 26.93 1.41
CA GLY A 330 -8.94 26.83 2.28
C GLY A 330 -8.90 25.57 3.16
N ILE A 331 -7.88 25.49 4.03
CA ILE A 331 -7.80 24.48 5.10
C ILE A 331 -8.94 24.67 6.11
N ARG A 332 -9.54 23.57 6.57
CA ARG A 332 -10.46 23.53 7.69
C ARG A 332 -9.68 23.67 9.00
N LEU A 333 -10.08 24.62 9.82
CA LEU A 333 -9.51 24.82 11.15
C LEU A 333 -10.33 24.09 12.22
N ASP A 334 -9.71 23.80 13.36
CA ASP A 334 -10.41 23.38 14.58
C ASP A 334 -10.95 24.59 15.38
N GLU A 335 -11.64 24.34 16.48
CA GLU A 335 -12.19 25.37 17.38
C GLU A 335 -11.12 26.28 18.03
N HIS A 336 -9.87 25.82 18.05
CA HIS A 336 -8.70 26.54 18.58
C HIS A 336 -7.95 27.31 17.47
N GLY A 337 -8.41 27.24 16.21
CA GLY A 337 -7.80 27.91 15.06
C GLY A 337 -6.58 27.19 14.47
N ASN A 338 -6.26 25.96 14.92
CA ASN A 338 -5.21 25.13 14.32
C ASN A 338 -5.75 24.41 13.06
N GLN A 339 -4.84 23.85 12.25
CA GLN A 339 -5.25 22.93 11.17
C GLN A 339 -5.97 21.71 11.76
N ALA A 340 -7.20 21.44 11.30
CA ALA A 340 -7.94 20.26 11.69
C ALA A 340 -7.22 18.97 11.24
N VAL A 341 -7.33 17.93 12.06
CA VAL A 341 -6.92 16.55 11.78
C VAL A 341 -8.14 15.61 11.82
N PRO A 342 -8.07 14.37 11.32
CA PRO A 342 -9.09 13.38 11.61
C PRO A 342 -9.17 13.13 13.12
N ALA A 343 -10.37 12.93 13.64
CA ALA A 343 -10.58 12.54 15.04
C ALA A 343 -10.38 11.04 15.24
N GLY A 344 -10.64 10.23 14.21
CA GLY A 344 -10.54 8.78 14.24
C GLY A 344 -10.62 8.14 12.85
N THR A 345 -11.20 6.95 12.78
CA THR A 345 -11.20 6.09 11.58
C THR A 345 -12.22 6.60 10.54
N VAL A 346 -13.42 6.98 10.98
CA VAL A 346 -14.53 7.43 10.11
C VAL A 346 -14.20 8.74 9.40
N SER A 347 -13.65 9.69 10.16
CA SER A 347 -13.20 10.99 9.65
C SER A 347 -11.95 10.88 8.76
N LEU A 348 -11.12 9.85 8.94
CA LEU A 348 -9.99 9.56 8.05
C LEU A 348 -10.44 8.92 6.72
N TYR A 349 -11.35 7.94 6.78
CA TYR A 349 -11.87 7.25 5.60
C TYR A 349 -12.67 8.21 4.68
N THR A 350 -13.21 9.29 5.24
CA THR A 350 -13.95 10.34 4.51
C THR A 350 -13.19 11.66 4.39
N TRP A 351 -11.88 11.66 4.68
CA TRP A 351 -11.07 12.88 4.76
C TRP A 351 -11.02 13.65 3.44
N THR A 352 -11.39 14.93 3.48
CA THR A 352 -11.43 15.81 2.29
C THR A 352 -10.05 16.38 1.96
N SER A 353 -9.11 15.48 1.63
CA SER A 353 -7.72 15.82 1.31
C SER A 353 -7.57 16.73 0.09
N ARG A 354 -8.60 16.82 -0.76
CA ARG A 354 -8.73 17.71 -1.91
C ARG A 354 -10.01 18.55 -1.83
N ARG A 355 -9.95 19.77 -2.37
CA ARG A 355 -11.14 20.54 -2.74
C ARG A 355 -11.41 20.30 -4.21
N MET A 356 -12.62 19.86 -4.53
CA MET A 356 -12.99 19.45 -5.88
C MET A 356 -14.35 20.00 -6.28
N LEU A 357 -14.56 20.17 -7.58
CA LEU A 357 -15.86 20.48 -8.17
C LEU A 357 -15.95 19.84 -9.56
N LEU A 358 -16.96 19.02 -9.78
CA LEU A 358 -17.27 18.40 -11.07
C LEU A 358 -18.00 19.42 -11.96
N GLN A 359 -17.65 19.45 -13.25
CA GLN A 359 -18.24 20.33 -14.25
C GLN A 359 -19.06 19.47 -15.21
N THR A 360 -20.34 19.80 -15.39
CA THR A 360 -21.34 18.98 -16.12
C THR A 360 -22.01 19.80 -17.21
N ASP A 361 -22.41 19.15 -18.30
CA ASP A 361 -23.29 19.73 -19.33
C ASP A 361 -24.79 19.46 -19.08
N GLY A 362 -25.12 18.88 -17.93
CA GLY A 362 -26.46 18.44 -17.56
C GLY A 362 -26.74 16.97 -17.91
N SER A 363 -25.89 16.32 -18.72
CA SER A 363 -26.01 14.89 -19.08
C SER A 363 -24.82 14.05 -18.63
N GLU A 364 -23.59 14.57 -18.75
CA GLU A 364 -22.35 13.89 -18.35
C GLU A 364 -21.38 14.88 -17.69
N VAL A 365 -20.43 14.37 -16.91
CA VAL A 365 -19.32 15.18 -16.37
C VAL A 365 -18.30 15.38 -17.48
N ILE A 366 -17.94 16.64 -17.76
CA ILE A 366 -17.05 17.08 -18.85
C ILE A 366 -15.75 17.72 -18.37
N GLY A 367 -15.62 17.98 -17.07
CA GLY A 367 -14.42 18.55 -16.46
C GLY A 367 -14.41 18.44 -14.94
N CYS A 368 -13.26 18.71 -14.32
CA CYS A 368 -13.08 18.64 -12.88
C CYS A 368 -12.02 19.64 -12.38
N LEU A 369 -12.43 20.56 -11.50
CA LEU A 369 -11.49 21.38 -10.74
C LEU A 369 -10.97 20.57 -9.55
N ILE A 370 -9.65 20.48 -9.39
CA ILE A 370 -8.98 19.80 -8.27
C ILE A 370 -7.91 20.70 -7.67
N ALA A 371 -7.99 20.92 -6.36
CA ALA A 371 -7.14 21.77 -5.55
C ALA A 371 -6.79 21.14 -4.19
N ASN A 372 -5.83 21.73 -3.48
CA ASN A 372 -5.40 21.28 -2.15
C ASN A 372 -6.55 21.34 -1.14
N GLY A 373 -6.88 20.24 -0.48
CA GLY A 373 -7.79 20.20 0.66
C GLY A 373 -7.03 20.23 1.99
N ASP A 374 -7.44 19.41 2.94
CA ASP A 374 -6.84 19.34 4.27
C ASP A 374 -5.63 18.37 4.30
N PRO A 375 -4.43 18.81 4.72
CA PRO A 375 -3.25 17.93 4.79
C PRO A 375 -3.38 16.87 5.89
N PHE A 376 -2.79 15.69 5.66
CA PHE A 376 -2.70 14.60 6.64
C PHE A 376 -1.34 13.88 6.55
N ASP A 377 -0.74 13.57 7.71
CA ASP A 377 0.43 12.69 7.83
C ASP A 377 0.01 11.45 8.65
N PRO A 378 0.08 10.23 8.07
CA PRO A 378 -0.25 9.01 8.78
C PRO A 378 0.80 8.59 9.83
N THR A 379 1.98 9.24 9.90
CA THR A 379 3.05 8.88 10.84
C THR A 379 2.53 8.80 12.29
N GLY A 380 2.68 7.62 12.91
CA GLY A 380 2.22 7.34 14.27
C GLY A 380 0.70 7.12 14.45
N ARG A 381 -0.13 7.18 13.40
CA ARG A 381 -1.61 7.13 13.48
C ARG A 381 -2.18 5.70 13.58
N ILE A 382 -1.58 4.85 14.42
CA ILE A 382 -1.84 3.39 14.51
C ILE A 382 -3.26 3.06 15.00
N GLY A 383 -3.84 3.87 15.89
CA GLY A 383 -5.22 3.71 16.39
C GLY A 383 -6.30 4.30 15.47
N MET A 384 -5.91 4.80 14.28
CA MET A 384 -6.77 5.58 13.37
C MET A 384 -6.78 5.00 11.95
N GLU A 385 -5.62 4.61 11.41
CA GLU A 385 -5.55 3.93 10.12
C GLU A 385 -5.45 2.41 10.33
N GLN A 386 -6.60 1.74 10.23
CA GLN A 386 -6.73 0.30 10.50
C GLN A 386 -6.31 -0.57 9.30
N MET A 387 -6.16 -0.02 8.11
CA MET A 387 -5.91 -0.77 6.86
C MET A 387 -4.46 -0.70 6.36
N THR A 388 -3.48 -0.46 7.23
CA THR A 388 -2.05 -0.60 6.89
C THR A 388 -1.29 -1.32 7.99
N SER A 389 -0.29 -2.13 7.64
CA SER A 389 0.73 -2.54 8.61
C SER A 389 1.78 -1.43 8.79
N TRP A 390 2.52 -1.48 9.88
CA TRP A 390 3.41 -0.41 10.34
C TRP A 390 4.82 -0.94 10.61
N ARG A 391 5.82 -0.06 10.49
CA ARG A 391 7.23 -0.36 10.82
C ARG A 391 8.05 0.87 11.19
N GLN A 392 9.13 0.65 11.93
CA GLN A 392 10.24 1.61 12.03
C GLN A 392 11.09 1.56 10.76
N THR A 393 11.67 2.69 10.34
CA THR A 393 12.68 2.72 9.27
C THR A 393 14.11 2.77 9.84
N ALA A 394 15.10 2.55 8.98
CA ALA A 394 16.51 2.75 9.33
C ALA A 394 16.90 4.22 9.57
N ALA A 395 16.02 5.18 9.26
CA ALA A 395 16.18 6.59 9.61
C ALA A 395 15.62 6.87 11.02
N ASP A 396 14.45 6.32 11.35
CA ASP A 396 13.84 6.49 12.68
C ASP A 396 14.74 5.89 13.78
N LEU A 397 15.35 4.73 13.54
CA LEU A 397 16.37 4.11 14.42
C LEU A 397 17.67 4.92 14.60
N LYS A 398 17.92 5.91 13.74
CA LYS A 398 19.09 6.81 13.83
C LYS A 398 18.72 8.20 14.36
N SER A 399 17.45 8.43 14.64
CA SER A 399 16.94 9.70 15.16
C SER A 399 17.30 9.88 16.64
N LYS A 400 17.36 11.14 17.08
CA LYS A 400 17.35 11.48 18.51
C LYS A 400 15.94 11.80 19.03
N ALA A 401 14.95 11.87 18.14
CA ALA A 401 13.55 11.96 18.52
C ALA A 401 13.00 10.58 18.94
N PRO A 402 11.89 10.52 19.69
CA PRO A 402 11.21 9.25 19.98
C PRO A 402 10.93 8.44 18.70
N PRO A 403 11.13 7.11 18.72
CA PRO A 403 10.99 6.29 17.52
C PRO A 403 9.53 6.18 17.09
N VAL A 404 9.21 6.73 15.92
CA VAL A 404 7.87 6.67 15.33
C VAL A 404 7.69 5.45 14.42
N LEU A 405 6.48 4.91 14.40
CA LEU A 405 6.05 3.90 13.43
C LEU A 405 5.43 4.59 12.20
N ARG A 406 5.75 4.07 11.01
CA ARG A 406 5.26 4.57 9.72
C ARG A 406 4.53 3.48 8.97
N ALA A 407 3.50 3.86 8.22
CA ALA A 407 2.76 2.95 7.36
C ALA A 407 3.71 2.26 6.37
N ARG A 408 3.57 0.95 6.20
CA ARG A 408 4.29 0.16 5.21
C ARG A 408 3.56 0.30 3.87
N ARG A 409 4.16 0.99 2.91
CA ARG A 409 3.76 0.88 1.49
C ARG A 409 4.17 -0.49 0.94
N HIS A 410 3.38 -1.01 0.01
CA HIS A 410 3.71 -2.20 -0.77
C HIS A 410 4.82 -1.90 -1.79
N ASP A 411 5.42 -2.95 -2.33
CA ASP A 411 6.45 -2.88 -3.36
C ASP A 411 5.90 -3.59 -4.61
N ALA A 412 5.67 -2.82 -5.68
CA ALA A 412 5.01 -3.33 -6.88
C ALA A 412 5.77 -4.48 -7.58
N GLU A 413 7.07 -4.62 -7.30
CA GLU A 413 7.93 -5.69 -7.83
C GLU A 413 7.94 -6.95 -6.92
N ARG A 414 7.04 -7.01 -5.93
CA ARG A 414 6.95 -8.10 -4.93
C ARG A 414 5.52 -8.58 -4.70
N ALA A 415 5.24 -9.78 -5.20
CA ALA A 415 4.05 -10.57 -4.86
C ALA A 415 3.81 -10.65 -3.34
N LEU A 416 2.55 -10.53 -2.92
CA LEU A 416 2.09 -10.32 -1.55
C LEU A 416 2.53 -11.41 -0.57
N TRP A 417 2.62 -12.67 -1.00
CA TRP A 417 3.08 -13.78 -0.16
C TRP A 417 4.55 -13.63 0.28
N ARG A 418 5.38 -12.93 -0.52
CA ARG A 418 6.75 -12.54 -0.15
C ARG A 418 6.78 -11.45 0.93
N GLY A 419 5.61 -10.96 1.33
CA GLY A 419 5.37 -10.03 2.43
C GLY A 419 4.62 -10.64 3.61
N LEU A 420 4.42 -11.98 3.68
CA LEU A 420 3.63 -12.66 4.72
C LEU A 420 3.85 -12.11 6.16
N PRO A 421 5.07 -11.92 6.68
CA PRO A 421 5.31 -11.36 8.02
C PRO A 421 4.79 -9.93 8.28
N GLY A 422 4.29 -9.24 7.24
CA GLY A 422 3.66 -7.92 7.30
C GLY A 422 2.14 -7.94 7.06
N VAL A 423 1.55 -9.12 6.85
CA VAL A 423 0.09 -9.35 6.73
C VAL A 423 -0.44 -10.43 7.68
N THR A 424 0.42 -11.29 8.25
CA THR A 424 0.06 -12.24 9.32
C THR A 424 -0.17 -11.53 10.67
N ALA A 425 -0.90 -12.18 11.56
CA ALA A 425 -1.24 -11.63 12.88
C ALA A 425 -0.09 -11.70 13.89
N ARG A 426 0.92 -10.86 13.70
CA ARG A 426 1.85 -10.46 14.77
C ARG A 426 1.44 -9.08 15.27
N PRO A 427 0.67 -8.96 16.37
CA PRO A 427 0.20 -7.66 16.84
C PRO A 427 1.38 -6.75 17.17
N HIS A 428 2.42 -7.30 17.81
CA HIS A 428 3.73 -6.68 17.97
C HIS A 428 4.81 -7.61 17.44
N GLY A 429 5.27 -7.33 16.23
CA GLY A 429 6.37 -8.04 15.58
C GLY A 429 7.70 -7.32 15.75
N THR A 430 8.78 -8.05 15.51
CA THR A 430 10.05 -7.43 15.09
C THR A 430 10.46 -7.96 13.73
N GLU A 431 10.85 -7.04 12.85
CA GLU A 431 11.33 -7.32 11.50
C GLU A 431 12.87 -7.27 11.50
N LEU A 432 13.53 -8.40 11.23
CA LEU A 432 14.98 -8.45 11.05
C LEU A 432 15.33 -8.04 9.63
N VAL A 433 15.85 -6.82 9.45
CA VAL A 433 16.29 -6.30 8.15
C VAL A 433 17.82 -6.30 8.10
N GLY A 434 18.39 -7.35 7.50
CA GLY A 434 19.83 -7.61 7.54
C GLY A 434 20.25 -8.05 8.93
N SER A 435 21.08 -7.26 9.61
CA SER A 435 21.46 -7.47 11.03
C SER A 435 20.71 -6.56 12.01
N THR A 436 19.69 -5.83 11.56
CA THR A 436 19.00 -4.82 12.38
C THR A 436 17.53 -5.18 12.61
N THR A 437 17.20 -5.46 13.87
CA THR A 437 15.83 -5.62 14.37
C THR A 437 15.08 -4.29 14.35
N ARG A 438 13.81 -4.30 13.93
CA ARG A 438 12.92 -3.11 13.87
C ARG A 438 11.56 -3.46 14.44
N ALA A 439 10.91 -2.56 15.17
CA ALA A 439 9.52 -2.78 15.59
C ALA A 439 8.56 -2.72 14.39
N SER A 440 7.58 -3.62 14.38
CA SER A 440 6.49 -3.66 13.39
C SER A 440 5.15 -4.04 14.04
N VAL A 441 4.05 -3.59 13.44
CA VAL A 441 2.68 -3.82 13.94
C VAL A 441 1.81 -4.22 12.74
N ALA A 442 1.08 -5.32 12.86
CA ALA A 442 0.12 -5.76 11.84
C ALA A 442 -1.01 -4.73 11.63
N ALA A 443 -1.74 -4.81 10.52
CA ALA A 443 -2.86 -3.89 10.28
C ALA A 443 -3.97 -4.05 11.33
N GLY A 444 -4.72 -2.98 11.60
CA GLY A 444 -5.88 -2.99 12.49
C GLY A 444 -6.88 -4.09 12.13
N VAL A 445 -7.23 -4.21 10.84
CA VAL A 445 -8.12 -5.29 10.33
C VAL A 445 -7.57 -6.69 10.65
N ILE A 446 -6.26 -6.91 10.52
CA ILE A 446 -5.64 -8.21 10.85
C ILE A 446 -5.70 -8.48 12.36
N ARG A 447 -5.35 -7.49 13.20
CA ARG A 447 -5.38 -7.62 14.66
C ARG A 447 -6.80 -7.85 15.20
N TRP A 448 -7.80 -7.21 14.58
CA TRP A 448 -9.21 -7.37 14.90
C TRP A 448 -9.72 -8.78 14.62
N ASN A 449 -9.40 -9.35 13.46
CA ASN A 449 -9.81 -10.73 13.14
C ASN A 449 -9.04 -11.77 13.97
N ALA A 450 -7.78 -11.47 14.34
CA ALA A 450 -7.04 -12.25 15.34
C ALA A 450 -7.72 -12.27 16.71
N LEU A 451 -8.37 -11.17 17.12
CA LEU A 451 -9.19 -11.10 18.34
C LEU A 451 -10.50 -11.87 18.16
N LEU A 452 -11.25 -11.65 17.08
CA LEU A 452 -12.52 -12.34 16.84
C LEU A 452 -12.38 -13.87 16.79
N GLN A 453 -11.28 -14.40 16.23
CA GLN A 453 -11.00 -15.85 16.30
C GLN A 453 -10.47 -16.30 17.68
N TYR A 454 -9.84 -15.41 18.45
CA TYR A 454 -9.50 -15.69 19.84
C TYR A 454 -10.78 -15.84 20.69
N GLU A 455 -11.78 -14.99 20.45
CA GLU A 455 -13.14 -15.04 21.04
C GLU A 455 -14.08 -16.09 20.37
N GLU A 456 -13.56 -16.90 19.44
CA GLU A 456 -14.28 -18.02 18.80
C GLU A 456 -15.52 -17.59 17.97
N LEU A 457 -15.46 -16.38 17.41
CA LEU A 457 -16.49 -15.78 16.54
C LEU A 457 -16.19 -15.90 15.03
N ILE A 458 -15.00 -16.40 14.69
CA ILE A 458 -14.54 -16.70 13.33
C ILE A 458 -13.97 -18.12 13.36
N GLU A 459 -14.30 -18.96 12.39
CA GLU A 459 -13.88 -20.36 12.39
C GLU A 459 -12.40 -20.50 11.95
N PRO A 460 -11.55 -21.32 12.60
CA PRO A 460 -10.13 -21.42 12.24
C PRO A 460 -9.87 -21.90 10.80
N ASP A 461 -10.76 -22.72 10.25
CA ASP A 461 -10.66 -23.26 8.88
C ASP A 461 -11.22 -22.29 7.80
N GLU A 462 -11.92 -21.23 8.22
CA GLU A 462 -12.63 -20.27 7.34
C GLU A 462 -11.68 -19.57 6.37
N LEU A 463 -12.04 -19.54 5.09
CA LEU A 463 -11.20 -18.97 4.03
C LEU A 463 -11.40 -17.46 3.89
N VAL A 464 -10.30 -16.71 3.98
CA VAL A 464 -10.26 -15.26 3.86
C VAL A 464 -9.25 -14.87 2.76
N GLU A 465 -9.66 -14.01 1.83
CA GLU A 465 -8.78 -13.41 0.82
C GLU A 465 -8.20 -12.10 1.38
N VAL A 466 -6.91 -12.10 1.74
CA VAL A 466 -6.19 -10.88 2.09
C VAL A 466 -5.86 -10.13 0.81
N ARG A 467 -6.55 -9.01 0.56
CA ARG A 467 -6.29 -8.10 -0.57
C ARG A 467 -5.35 -6.97 -0.16
N ALA A 468 -4.47 -6.57 -1.07
CA ALA A 468 -3.47 -5.53 -0.87
C ALA A 468 -3.49 -4.50 -2.00
N TYR A 469 -3.49 -3.21 -1.65
CA TYR A 469 -3.67 -2.08 -2.58
C TYR A 469 -2.62 -0.98 -2.34
N GLY A 470 -2.07 -0.35 -3.38
CA GLY A 470 -1.14 0.75 -3.18
C GLY A 470 -0.72 1.50 -4.44
N LEU A 471 -0.03 2.62 -4.24
CA LEU A 471 0.58 3.43 -5.31
C LEU A 471 2.10 3.47 -5.17
N LYS A 472 2.79 3.16 -6.27
CA LYS A 472 4.20 3.53 -6.48
C LYS A 472 4.20 4.95 -7.01
N LEU A 473 4.80 5.88 -6.28
CA LEU A 473 4.94 7.28 -6.68
C LEU A 473 6.42 7.61 -6.92
N ASP A 474 6.68 8.66 -7.70
CA ASP A 474 8.03 9.18 -7.88
C ASP A 474 8.65 9.70 -6.58
N ALA A 475 9.94 10.06 -6.63
CA ALA A 475 10.68 10.56 -5.47
C ALA A 475 10.06 11.81 -4.80
N ASN A 476 9.28 12.61 -5.54
CA ASN A 476 8.56 13.78 -5.04
C ASN A 476 7.12 13.45 -4.56
N SER A 477 6.70 12.19 -4.68
CA SER A 477 5.30 11.74 -4.48
C SER A 477 4.26 12.51 -5.30
N ALA A 478 4.66 13.06 -6.46
CA ALA A 478 3.89 13.96 -7.31
C ALA A 478 3.35 13.30 -8.59
N ILE A 479 3.97 12.20 -9.03
CA ILE A 479 3.62 11.43 -10.24
C ILE A 479 3.38 9.97 -9.84
N VAL A 480 2.28 9.37 -10.32
CA VAL A 480 2.04 7.92 -10.24
C VAL A 480 2.99 7.21 -11.20
N GLN A 481 3.71 6.21 -10.71
CA GLN A 481 4.58 5.34 -11.50
C GLN A 481 3.98 3.96 -11.74
N ASP A 482 3.16 3.46 -10.79
CA ASP A 482 2.62 2.11 -10.80
C ASP A 482 1.43 1.98 -9.84
N VAL A 483 0.54 1.03 -10.12
CA VAL A 483 -0.61 0.68 -9.29
C VAL A 483 -0.42 -0.76 -8.82
N PHE A 484 -0.39 -0.97 -7.50
CA PHE A 484 -0.27 -2.31 -6.93
C PHE A 484 -1.63 -2.82 -6.47
N GLU A 485 -2.04 -3.96 -7.02
CA GLU A 485 -3.12 -4.82 -6.53
C GLU A 485 -2.61 -6.27 -6.49
N ASP A 486 -2.72 -6.94 -5.35
CA ASP A 486 -2.44 -8.37 -5.20
C ASP A 486 -3.32 -8.97 -4.09
N ARG A 487 -3.53 -10.28 -4.13
CA ARG A 487 -4.42 -11.03 -3.22
C ARG A 487 -3.90 -12.42 -2.86
N ILE A 488 -4.04 -12.79 -1.60
CA ILE A 488 -3.68 -14.13 -1.10
C ILE A 488 -4.84 -14.69 -0.28
N SER A 489 -5.43 -15.79 -0.76
CA SER A 489 -6.37 -16.59 0.03
C SER A 489 -5.61 -17.43 1.03
N LEU A 490 -6.11 -17.50 2.26
CA LEU A 490 -5.57 -18.32 3.34
C LEU A 490 -6.68 -18.67 4.33
N ARG A 491 -6.43 -19.63 5.22
CA ARG A 491 -7.35 -19.95 6.32
C ARG A 491 -7.15 -18.99 7.49
N SER A 492 -8.25 -18.67 8.18
CA SER A 492 -8.28 -17.76 9.32
C SER A 492 -7.23 -18.11 10.39
N ALA A 493 -6.91 -19.39 10.59
CA ALA A 493 -5.83 -19.85 11.47
C ALA A 493 -4.46 -19.15 11.23
N LEU A 494 -4.15 -18.76 9.99
CA LEU A 494 -2.92 -18.01 9.65
C LEU A 494 -3.00 -16.50 9.95
N LEU A 495 -4.17 -16.01 10.38
CA LEU A 495 -4.42 -14.70 10.95
C LEU A 495 -4.63 -14.76 12.47
N SER A 496 -4.29 -15.87 13.14
CA SER A 496 -4.62 -16.11 14.54
C SER A 496 -3.46 -15.95 15.52
N GLN A 497 -3.75 -15.42 16.71
CA GLN A 497 -2.82 -15.49 17.84
C GLN A 497 -2.83 -16.85 18.56
N LYS A 498 -3.84 -17.72 18.32
CA LYS A 498 -3.87 -19.08 18.89
C LYS A 498 -2.81 -20.01 18.26
N ASN A 499 -2.40 -19.75 17.02
CA ASN A 499 -1.47 -20.62 16.24
C ASN A 499 -0.19 -19.89 15.75
N PRO A 500 0.61 -19.25 16.64
CA PRO A 500 1.76 -18.42 16.26
C PRO A 500 2.89 -19.23 15.60
N GLU A 501 3.00 -20.51 15.92
CA GLU A 501 4.02 -21.41 15.36
C GLU A 501 3.65 -21.91 13.94
N LEU A 502 2.36 -22.02 13.63
CA LEU A 502 1.87 -22.29 12.26
C LEU A 502 2.15 -21.08 11.35
N ILE A 503 1.87 -19.87 11.85
CA ILE A 503 2.25 -18.61 11.21
C ILE A 503 3.77 -18.53 10.99
N ALA A 504 4.57 -18.89 12.01
CA ALA A 504 6.03 -18.90 11.89
C ALA A 504 6.53 -19.86 10.81
N ALA A 505 5.91 -21.04 10.66
CA ALA A 505 6.19 -22.01 9.61
C ALA A 505 5.81 -21.51 8.21
N ALA A 506 4.60 -20.95 8.04
CA ALA A 506 4.13 -20.37 6.78
C ALA A 506 5.02 -19.20 6.29
N GLU A 507 5.40 -18.30 7.20
CA GLU A 507 6.37 -17.25 6.88
C GLU A 507 7.77 -17.79 6.57
N GLN A 508 8.18 -18.89 7.21
CA GLN A 508 9.49 -19.49 7.00
C GLN A 508 9.61 -20.06 5.59
N ALA A 509 8.59 -20.80 5.14
CA ALA A 509 8.46 -21.25 3.75
C ALA A 509 8.63 -20.09 2.75
N ALA A 510 8.03 -18.92 2.99
CA ALA A 510 8.21 -17.75 2.13
C ALA A 510 9.65 -17.19 2.14
N ARG A 511 10.29 -17.08 3.32
CA ARG A 511 11.70 -16.63 3.46
C ARG A 511 12.71 -17.57 2.79
N ASP A 512 12.48 -18.86 2.92
CA ASP A 512 13.32 -19.91 2.33
C ASP A 512 13.14 -19.95 0.80
N THR A 513 11.92 -19.72 0.31
CA THR A 513 11.65 -19.56 -1.13
C THR A 513 12.35 -18.36 -1.74
N GLU A 514 12.32 -17.18 -1.08
CA GLU A 514 13.11 -16.03 -1.55
C GLU A 514 14.61 -16.38 -1.59
N SER A 515 15.13 -17.03 -0.56
CA SER A 515 16.54 -17.43 -0.46
C SER A 515 16.97 -18.38 -1.60
N ALA A 516 16.09 -19.31 -1.97
CA ALA A 516 16.26 -20.24 -3.08
C ALA A 516 16.13 -19.59 -4.47
N VAL A 517 15.17 -18.67 -4.66
CA VAL A 517 15.06 -17.90 -5.91
C VAL A 517 16.28 -16.99 -6.10
N TYR A 518 16.79 -16.36 -5.04
CA TYR A 518 18.06 -15.64 -5.12
C TYR A 518 19.26 -16.56 -5.37
N ALA A 519 19.19 -17.86 -5.05
CA ALA A 519 20.21 -18.83 -5.47
C ALA A 519 20.15 -19.10 -6.98
N LEU A 520 18.96 -19.19 -7.58
CA LEU A 520 18.78 -19.30 -9.03
C LEU A 520 19.33 -18.04 -9.75
N GLY A 521 19.06 -16.85 -9.22
CA GLY A 521 19.66 -15.60 -9.70
C GLY A 521 21.20 -15.61 -9.61
N ARG A 522 21.77 -16.19 -8.53
CA ARG A 522 23.23 -16.39 -8.40
C ARG A 522 23.77 -17.42 -9.38
N LEU A 523 23.02 -18.46 -9.75
CA LEU A 523 23.42 -19.42 -10.79
C LEU A 523 23.59 -18.72 -12.14
N ALA A 524 22.56 -17.97 -12.56
CA ALA A 524 22.59 -17.25 -13.84
C ALA A 524 23.75 -16.26 -13.92
N GLN A 525 24.02 -15.51 -12.83
CA GLN A 525 25.20 -14.64 -12.75
C GLN A 525 26.51 -15.42 -12.88
N ARG A 526 26.69 -16.52 -12.13
CA ARG A 526 27.92 -17.32 -12.17
C ARG A 526 28.18 -17.94 -13.56
N ILE A 527 27.14 -18.23 -14.33
CA ILE A 527 27.22 -18.68 -15.74
C ILE A 527 27.63 -17.51 -16.66
N ALA A 528 27.04 -16.32 -16.49
CA ALA A 528 27.46 -15.11 -17.21
C ALA A 528 28.92 -14.73 -16.93
N ASP A 529 29.33 -14.75 -15.65
CA ASP A 529 30.70 -14.51 -15.20
C ASP A 529 31.68 -15.52 -15.84
N ALA A 530 31.30 -16.80 -15.94
CA ALA A 530 32.09 -17.83 -16.60
C ALA A 530 32.24 -17.60 -18.10
N ALA A 531 31.17 -17.15 -18.79
CA ALA A 531 31.25 -16.72 -20.18
C ALA A 531 32.10 -15.45 -20.39
N GLY A 532 32.29 -14.64 -19.33
CA GLY A 532 32.85 -13.29 -19.41
C GLY A 532 31.83 -12.23 -19.86
N ASN A 533 30.53 -12.57 -19.82
CA ASN A 533 29.45 -11.61 -20.03
C ASN A 533 29.40 -10.62 -18.84
N ARG A 534 29.10 -9.35 -19.12
CA ARG A 534 29.04 -8.26 -18.13
C ARG A 534 27.62 -7.69 -17.94
N ASP A 535 26.62 -8.29 -18.58
CA ASP A 535 25.21 -7.96 -18.36
C ASP A 535 24.83 -8.19 -16.89
N SER A 536 24.51 -7.10 -16.19
CA SER A 536 24.13 -7.07 -14.78
C SER A 536 22.69 -7.51 -14.52
N GLU A 537 21.83 -7.55 -15.54
CA GLU A 537 20.43 -7.91 -15.39
C GLU A 537 20.20 -9.43 -15.39
N VAL A 538 21.17 -10.23 -15.84
CA VAL A 538 21.05 -11.71 -15.94
C VAL A 538 20.55 -12.32 -14.62
N ARG A 539 21.10 -11.85 -13.49
CA ARG A 539 20.64 -12.22 -12.14
C ARG A 539 19.20 -11.84 -11.87
N GLY A 540 18.79 -10.63 -12.28
CA GLY A 540 17.44 -10.10 -12.08
C GLY A 540 16.41 -10.90 -12.86
N ARG A 541 16.62 -11.07 -14.18
CA ARG A 541 15.73 -11.81 -15.08
C ARG A 541 15.56 -13.28 -14.64
N ALA A 542 16.63 -13.93 -14.19
CA ALA A 542 16.55 -15.29 -13.62
C ALA A 542 15.82 -15.36 -12.27
N SER A 543 15.96 -14.33 -11.42
CA SER A 543 15.21 -14.25 -10.15
C SER A 543 13.72 -13.99 -10.41
N ALA A 544 13.38 -13.13 -11.39
CA ALA A 544 12.00 -12.85 -11.79
C ALA A 544 11.30 -14.11 -12.36
N ALA A 545 11.97 -14.84 -13.25
CA ALA A 545 11.47 -16.13 -13.75
C ALA A 545 11.29 -17.17 -12.61
N GLY A 546 12.22 -17.18 -11.64
CA GLY A 546 12.10 -18.00 -10.44
C GLY A 546 10.87 -17.66 -9.58
N PHE A 547 10.63 -16.37 -9.32
CA PHE A 547 9.44 -15.92 -8.58
C PHE A 547 8.13 -16.23 -9.33
N PHE A 548 8.07 -15.93 -10.63
CA PHE A 548 6.91 -16.22 -11.46
C PHE A 548 6.54 -17.73 -11.45
N ALA A 549 7.53 -18.61 -11.50
CA ALA A 549 7.30 -20.05 -11.54
C ALA A 549 6.86 -20.68 -10.20
N VAL A 550 7.12 -20.02 -9.05
CA VAL A 550 6.68 -20.49 -7.73
C VAL A 550 5.42 -19.79 -7.20
N ASP A 551 5.04 -18.65 -7.78
CA ASP A 551 3.94 -17.80 -7.29
C ASP A 551 2.59 -18.54 -7.24
N GLY A 552 2.15 -19.12 -8.36
CA GLY A 552 0.92 -19.92 -8.41
C GLY A 552 0.92 -21.11 -7.44
N PRO A 553 1.96 -21.98 -7.46
CA PRO A 553 2.10 -23.08 -6.51
C PRO A 553 2.12 -22.64 -5.04
N PHE A 554 2.74 -21.51 -4.69
CA PHE A 554 2.73 -21.00 -3.31
C PHE A 554 1.30 -20.61 -2.89
N ARG A 555 0.55 -19.93 -3.77
CA ARG A 555 -0.84 -19.51 -3.52
C ARG A 555 -1.81 -20.69 -3.45
N GLN A 556 -1.49 -21.82 -4.06
CA GLN A 556 -2.23 -23.08 -3.89
C GLN A 556 -1.92 -23.70 -2.51
N TRP A 557 -0.64 -23.94 -2.23
CA TRP A 557 -0.20 -24.56 -0.97
C TRP A 557 -0.68 -23.81 0.28
N ILE A 558 -0.60 -22.48 0.30
CA ILE A 558 -0.97 -21.68 1.49
C ILE A 558 -2.47 -21.72 1.83
N VAL A 559 -3.33 -22.08 0.88
CA VAL A 559 -4.77 -22.33 1.11
C VAL A 559 -5.01 -23.69 1.76
N GLU A 560 -4.14 -24.67 1.47
CA GLU A 560 -4.24 -26.05 1.96
C GLU A 560 -3.73 -26.20 3.40
N VAL A 561 -2.97 -25.22 3.93
CA VAL A 561 -2.48 -25.18 5.33
C VAL A 561 -3.64 -25.01 6.33
N GLY A 562 -4.20 -26.14 6.77
CA GLY A 562 -5.23 -26.23 7.80
C GLY A 562 -4.77 -25.84 9.22
N PRO A 563 -5.70 -25.55 10.15
CA PRO A 563 -5.38 -25.19 11.53
C PRO A 563 -4.54 -26.27 12.26
N GLU A 564 -4.90 -27.54 12.08
CA GLU A 564 -4.28 -28.70 12.75
C GLU A 564 -3.08 -29.29 11.96
N ALA A 565 -2.53 -28.55 11.00
CA ALA A 565 -1.48 -29.07 10.11
C ALA A 565 -0.12 -29.22 10.82
N ASP A 566 0.56 -30.36 10.61
CA ASP A 566 1.92 -30.55 11.12
C ASP A 566 2.89 -29.56 10.46
N ARG A 567 3.53 -28.77 11.31
CA ARG A 567 4.28 -27.56 10.92
C ARG A 567 5.57 -27.90 10.19
N GLU A 568 6.19 -29.05 10.47
CA GLU A 568 7.37 -29.49 9.73
C GLU A 568 6.97 -30.17 8.42
N ALA A 569 5.84 -30.89 8.39
CA ALA A 569 5.28 -31.51 7.19
C ALA A 569 4.92 -30.47 6.11
N ILE A 570 4.15 -29.43 6.43
CA ILE A 570 3.76 -28.42 5.43
C ILE A 570 4.97 -27.69 4.83
N VAL A 571 6.00 -27.39 5.64
CA VAL A 571 7.22 -26.73 5.14
C VAL A 571 8.09 -27.72 4.35
N ARG A 572 8.13 -29.01 4.74
CA ARG A 572 8.84 -30.07 4.00
C ARG A 572 8.22 -30.31 2.62
N GLU A 573 6.90 -30.39 2.55
CA GLU A 573 6.11 -30.53 1.32
C GLU A 573 6.30 -29.35 0.38
N TRP A 574 6.19 -28.13 0.91
CA TRP A 574 6.49 -26.92 0.14
C TRP A 574 7.95 -26.89 -0.34
N HIS A 575 8.90 -27.27 0.52
CA HIS A 575 10.32 -27.31 0.16
C HIS A 575 10.60 -28.28 -0.99
N GLU A 576 10.01 -29.47 -1.05
CA GLU A 576 10.18 -30.34 -2.23
C GLU A 576 9.53 -29.75 -3.49
N THR A 577 8.32 -29.18 -3.37
CA THR A 577 7.61 -28.54 -4.49
C THR A 577 8.41 -27.39 -5.09
N ALA A 578 8.84 -26.44 -4.28
CA ALA A 578 9.65 -25.29 -4.70
C ALA A 578 11.04 -25.72 -5.20
N ARG A 579 11.66 -26.73 -4.57
CA ARG A 579 12.96 -27.27 -5.00
C ARG A 579 12.88 -27.94 -6.37
N ALA A 580 11.81 -28.69 -6.66
CA ALA A 580 11.58 -29.29 -7.96
C ALA A 580 11.42 -28.22 -9.07
N ILE A 581 10.63 -27.17 -8.82
CA ILE A 581 10.43 -26.04 -9.74
C ILE A 581 11.76 -25.34 -10.04
N LEU A 582 12.54 -25.00 -9.02
CA LEU A 582 13.80 -24.28 -9.18
C LEU A 582 14.93 -25.16 -9.77
N LEU A 583 14.91 -26.47 -9.55
CA LEU A 583 15.83 -27.42 -10.21
C LEU A 583 15.56 -27.55 -11.72
N ARG A 584 14.31 -27.41 -12.17
CA ARG A 584 13.97 -27.34 -13.60
C ARG A 584 14.58 -26.08 -14.23
N LEU A 585 14.25 -24.90 -13.71
CA LEU A 585 14.80 -23.63 -14.21
C LEU A 585 16.33 -23.57 -14.18
N ALA A 586 16.95 -24.17 -13.16
CA ALA A 586 18.41 -24.28 -13.07
C ALA A 586 19.01 -25.19 -14.16
N ARG A 587 18.30 -26.25 -14.54
CA ARG A 587 18.69 -27.11 -15.67
C ARG A 587 18.62 -26.34 -16.98
N ASP A 588 17.53 -25.61 -17.20
CA ASP A 588 17.33 -24.80 -18.42
C ASP A 588 18.48 -23.80 -18.61
N LEU A 589 18.92 -23.12 -17.53
CA LEU A 589 20.09 -22.22 -17.54
C LEU A 589 21.43 -22.93 -17.79
N VAL A 590 21.57 -24.18 -17.34
CA VAL A 590 22.77 -25.00 -17.55
C VAL A 590 22.84 -25.52 -18.99
N GLU A 591 21.72 -25.99 -19.55
CA GLU A 591 21.62 -26.46 -20.93
C GLU A 591 21.77 -25.31 -21.95
N GLN A 592 21.29 -24.11 -21.61
CA GLN A 592 21.50 -22.88 -22.40
C GLN A 592 22.86 -22.20 -22.18
N SER A 593 23.78 -22.80 -21.40
CA SER A 593 25.10 -22.21 -21.15
C SER A 593 25.96 -22.15 -22.43
N PRO A 594 26.55 -21.00 -22.77
CA PRO A 594 27.42 -20.89 -23.94
C PRO A 594 28.71 -21.71 -23.72
N PRO A 595 29.36 -22.23 -24.78
CA PRO A 595 30.58 -23.04 -24.67
C PRO A 595 31.71 -22.38 -23.85
N ALA A 596 31.81 -21.05 -23.90
CA ALA A 596 32.74 -20.27 -23.08
C ALA A 596 32.51 -20.43 -21.57
N ALA A 597 31.25 -20.55 -21.11
CA ALA A 597 30.92 -20.81 -19.71
C ALA A 597 31.21 -22.26 -19.28
N ILE A 598 31.08 -23.21 -20.21
CA ILE A 598 31.39 -24.63 -19.97
C ILE A 598 32.90 -24.83 -19.77
N ILE A 599 33.73 -24.22 -20.62
CA ILE A 599 35.19 -24.15 -20.43
C ILE A 599 35.53 -23.36 -19.16
N GLY A 600 34.89 -22.20 -18.99
CA GLY A 600 35.05 -21.33 -17.83
C GLY A 600 36.31 -20.46 -17.87
N ARG A 601 36.48 -19.66 -16.82
CA ARG A 601 37.58 -18.69 -16.68
C ARG A 601 37.87 -18.33 -15.23
N ALA A 602 39.01 -17.69 -15.01
CA ALA A 602 39.31 -17.03 -13.75
C ALA A 602 38.41 -15.78 -13.58
N THR A 603 37.81 -15.68 -12.39
CA THR A 603 36.97 -14.55 -11.94
C THR A 603 37.51 -14.03 -10.60
N SER A 604 36.97 -12.93 -10.09
CA SER A 604 37.22 -12.45 -8.72
C SER A 604 36.86 -13.48 -7.63
N PHE A 605 36.03 -14.47 -7.94
CA PHE A 605 35.60 -15.54 -7.02
C PHE A 605 36.28 -16.90 -7.29
N GLY A 606 37.46 -16.85 -7.92
CA GLY A 606 38.26 -18.00 -8.34
C GLY A 606 37.92 -18.49 -9.75
N GLN A 607 38.33 -19.72 -10.08
CA GLN A 607 37.90 -20.36 -11.33
C GLN A 607 36.39 -20.61 -11.33
N MET A 608 35.71 -20.24 -12.42
CA MET A 608 34.27 -20.38 -12.60
C MET A 608 33.96 -21.01 -13.96
N SER A 609 33.14 -22.04 -13.95
CA SER A 609 32.55 -22.69 -15.14
C SER A 609 31.12 -23.15 -14.80
N THR A 610 30.29 -23.47 -15.79
CA THR A 610 28.90 -23.92 -15.57
C THR A 610 28.80 -25.08 -14.55
N PRO A 611 29.64 -26.15 -14.60
CA PRO A 611 29.62 -27.21 -13.57
C PRO A 611 30.01 -26.75 -12.15
N ILE A 612 30.81 -25.68 -12.02
CA ILE A 612 31.14 -25.08 -10.71
C ILE A 612 29.98 -24.20 -10.24
N ALA A 613 29.38 -23.42 -11.14
CA ALA A 613 28.22 -22.58 -10.87
C ALA A 613 27.00 -23.41 -10.41
N GLU A 614 26.69 -24.48 -11.13
CA GLU A 614 25.63 -25.44 -10.82
C GLU A 614 25.87 -26.15 -9.48
N ARG A 615 27.11 -26.57 -9.19
CA ARG A 615 27.45 -27.18 -7.89
C ARG A 615 27.27 -26.19 -6.73
N ARG A 616 27.69 -24.93 -6.92
CA ARG A 616 27.44 -23.86 -5.93
C ARG A 616 25.94 -23.56 -5.80
N PHE A 617 25.16 -23.66 -6.88
CA PHE A 617 23.69 -23.52 -6.82
C PHE A 617 23.04 -24.65 -6.03
N ARG A 618 23.38 -25.93 -6.27
CA ARG A 618 22.84 -27.05 -5.48
C ARG A 618 23.14 -26.87 -3.99
N TYR A 619 24.36 -26.47 -3.63
CA TYR A 619 24.71 -26.13 -2.25
C TYR A 619 23.87 -24.98 -1.68
N ASP A 620 23.74 -23.88 -2.43
CA ASP A 620 22.93 -22.71 -2.03
C ASP A 620 21.43 -23.07 -1.87
N LEU A 621 20.93 -24.02 -2.68
CA LEU A 621 19.53 -24.48 -2.70
C LEU A 621 19.23 -25.46 -1.56
N ASP A 622 20.09 -26.46 -1.34
CA ASP A 622 19.96 -27.40 -0.21
C ASP A 622 20.11 -26.68 1.15
N ALA A 623 20.83 -25.54 1.18
CA ALA A 623 20.92 -24.66 2.35
C ALA A 623 19.68 -23.76 2.52
N ALA A 624 18.97 -23.43 1.45
CA ALA A 624 17.72 -22.66 1.50
C ALA A 624 16.50 -23.54 1.82
N PHE A 625 16.51 -24.81 1.42
CA PHE A 625 15.42 -25.76 1.70
C PHE A 625 15.88 -26.91 2.61
N PRO A 626 16.23 -26.63 3.89
CA PRO A 626 16.91 -27.59 4.78
C PRO A 626 16.07 -28.83 5.12
N LEU A 627 14.74 -28.73 5.10
CA LEU A 627 13.82 -29.84 5.36
C LEU A 627 13.62 -30.78 4.16
N SER A 628 14.08 -30.42 2.95
CA SER A 628 14.02 -31.34 1.81
C SER A 628 14.79 -32.63 2.10
N ALA A 629 14.33 -33.77 1.59
CA ALA A 629 14.94 -35.08 1.78
C ALA A 629 16.41 -35.09 1.30
N ALA A 630 16.67 -34.43 0.16
CA ALA A 630 18.03 -34.29 -0.37
C ALA A 630 18.93 -33.42 0.52
N ALA A 631 18.43 -32.33 1.11
CA ALA A 631 19.19 -31.53 2.08
C ALA A 631 19.44 -32.32 3.38
N SER A 632 18.45 -33.08 3.83
CA SER A 632 18.52 -33.95 5.01
C SER A 632 19.56 -35.06 4.83
N GLU A 633 19.57 -35.74 3.68
CA GLU A 633 20.63 -36.68 3.30
C GLU A 633 22.00 -36.01 3.22
N ALA A 634 22.09 -34.85 2.55
CA ALA A 634 23.35 -34.13 2.41
C ALA A 634 23.90 -33.67 3.76
N ARG A 635 23.03 -33.35 4.73
CA ARG A 635 23.38 -33.08 6.13
C ARG A 635 23.85 -34.34 6.84
N ALA A 636 23.09 -35.44 6.79
CA ALA A 636 23.46 -36.70 7.43
C ALA A 636 24.86 -37.19 6.98
N ARG A 637 25.12 -37.19 5.65
CA ARG A 637 26.43 -37.55 5.06
C ARG A 637 27.56 -36.59 5.49
N ARG A 638 27.28 -35.31 5.79
CA ARG A 638 28.26 -34.36 6.35
C ARG A 638 28.55 -34.63 7.82
N GLU A 639 27.52 -34.90 8.62
CA GLU A 639 27.67 -35.22 10.05
C GLU A 639 28.34 -36.59 10.27
N GLU A 640 28.11 -37.55 9.37
CA GLU A 640 28.83 -38.83 9.31
C GLU A 640 30.31 -38.61 8.93
N ARG A 641 30.60 -37.79 7.90
CA ARG A 641 31.98 -37.39 7.56
C ARG A 641 32.69 -36.64 8.71
N ALA A 642 31.97 -35.81 9.45
CA ALA A 642 32.53 -35.13 10.62
C ALA A 642 32.87 -36.12 11.75
N ARG A 643 31.99 -37.10 12.02
CA ARG A 643 32.22 -38.18 12.99
C ARG A 643 33.33 -39.16 12.58
N THR A 644 33.54 -39.39 11.28
CA THR A 644 34.56 -40.31 10.74
C THR A 644 35.90 -39.65 10.41
N THR A 645 36.03 -38.32 10.52
CA THR A 645 37.30 -37.60 10.34
C THR A 645 38.09 -37.57 11.65
N PRO A 646 39.28 -38.17 11.75
CA PRO A 646 40.05 -38.16 12.99
C PRO A 646 40.49 -36.76 13.42
N ALA A 647 40.33 -36.44 14.71
CA ALA A 647 40.76 -35.19 15.33
C ALA A 647 42.30 -35.12 15.50
N GLY A 648 43.05 -35.23 14.39
CA GLY A 648 44.52 -35.28 14.38
C GLY A 648 45.21 -34.88 13.07
N ALA A 649 44.49 -34.75 11.95
CA ALA A 649 45.09 -34.47 10.64
C ALA A 649 45.45 -32.98 10.37
N GLY A 650 45.33 -32.10 11.37
CA GLY A 650 45.36 -30.64 11.18
C GLY A 650 46.72 -29.93 11.31
N LYS A 651 47.82 -30.63 11.66
CA LYS A 651 49.12 -29.99 11.99
C LYS A 651 50.35 -30.70 11.37
N ALA A 652 50.33 -30.96 10.05
CA ALA A 652 51.47 -31.63 9.39
C ALA A 652 51.75 -31.23 7.92
N ARG A 653 51.60 -29.95 7.53
CA ARG A 653 52.07 -29.49 6.19
C ARG A 653 52.30 -27.98 6.01
N ARG A 654 53.15 -27.36 6.84
CA ARG A 654 53.70 -26.01 6.55
C ARG A 654 55.07 -25.73 7.20
N SER A 655 56.04 -26.59 6.89
CA SER A 655 57.46 -26.41 7.22
C SER A 655 58.32 -26.70 5.98
N GLY A 656 58.28 -25.77 5.02
CA GLY A 656 59.16 -25.76 3.85
C GLY A 656 60.19 -24.64 4.01
N ASN A 657 61.47 -24.94 3.79
CA ASN A 657 62.58 -24.05 4.11
C ASN A 657 62.45 -22.66 3.46
N ARG A 658 62.85 -21.64 4.22
CA ARG A 658 63.33 -20.38 3.66
C ARG A 658 64.68 -20.07 4.32
N THR A 659 65.75 -20.52 3.69
CA THR A 659 67.12 -20.14 4.03
C THR A 659 67.33 -18.65 3.75
N THR A 660 67.90 -17.94 4.71
CA THR A 660 68.45 -16.60 4.52
C THR A 660 69.79 -16.67 3.79
N PRO A 661 70.12 -15.61 3.04
CA PRO A 661 71.46 -15.04 2.98
C PRO A 661 71.47 -13.71 3.76
N GLU A 662 72.60 -13.40 4.40
CA GLU A 662 72.86 -12.11 5.06
C GLU A 662 73.53 -11.12 4.08
N ASP A 663 73.42 -9.83 4.42
CA ASP A 663 74.27 -8.68 4.07
C ASP A 663 74.65 -8.43 2.61
N THR A 664 74.35 -7.25 2.04
CA THR A 664 75.14 -6.03 2.36
C THR A 664 74.35 -4.72 2.25
N GLU A 665 74.98 -3.62 2.70
CA GLU A 665 74.36 -2.32 2.97
C GLU A 665 74.26 -1.32 1.80
N VAL A 666 73.23 -0.47 1.89
CA VAL A 666 73.19 0.98 1.61
C VAL A 666 74.01 1.54 0.43
N SER A 667 73.30 1.99 -0.62
CA SER A 667 73.33 3.40 -1.09
C SER A 667 72.25 3.70 -2.14
N SER A 668 71.83 4.98 -2.18
CA SER A 668 70.88 5.65 -3.10
C SER A 668 69.45 5.07 -3.19
#